data_AF-A0A7C4IL42-F1
#
_entry.id   AF-A0A7C4IL42-F1
#
_cell.length_a   1.000
_cell.length_b   1.000
_cell.length_c   1.000
_cell.angle_alpha   90.00
_cell.angle_beta   90.00
_cell.angle_gamma   90.00
#
_symmetry.space_group_name_H-M   'P 1'
#
loop_
_entity.id
_entity.type
_entity.pdbx_description
1 polymer ?
#
loop_
_entity_poly.entity_id
_entity_poly.type
_entity_poly.pdbx_seq_one_letter_code
_entity_poly.pdbx_strand_id
1 'polypeptide(L)'
;MRRAGKRDRVRQRPWLIEGLEPRVLLSGTQDIATRAISVNFIVSTVPEGYLAATDVAGVVPVANWNNVGSGATNLKDDTGTPTTAEVGFPDITYTYSSADIVTNPDQAMMKSYRGDIGDQDFIFRNLPDSFVINGYDVYIYWGSHQTGVLKTPSFTIGTQTFYLRDTTDTWDGTHTLSTATTAAAAVDGDNYVLFTGLHLVDLTVQVKRGGGAQRIGISGIQFVSTGPAATVPVAPSNLSARPVNDTMMRLNWSDNSNSETGFTIERRIGAGAWQTIAALPANTSSYVDRSLTASTAYTYRVRATNAVGGSDWSNESSATTLPPGVTGAPRLFITQSRLDQMKAAIAVPGSTMQEAYLAMKARVDPADWRVYDDNSTDGNWNYARAYLAREASLMYLLTGDATYAQTAYTAVEQMYTNTDPDGRLPHSGYGLARATTGLGLAMTYDWALGGLSDAQAQFLSSKIDQALDAWLSFSHTNLGSPYTSNWNAVCRGGELILMLSANQEGGKRAQRFIDLKNWLKSHINNAYGPSGWTQEGTGYADYGGMFLVPAVQALRSIGDTTLDSAFDSKAFWRLAMSAYSFIQDDTGFERNHRPLMSGVDGGTPANNEGWTSLLLGTVPAGQLPYYLWFYDRFNGQASPAPAAIKYDAFRAGTTWALIYYPQDTTPLDPAGANLRTLADTIKGVFYFRNRWQDADDILVSSMGDFKNDGQGWNTAEAFQIGLIAFGTQFIGGPGKSDVDANFSTLLVDGINDTSSAVIGKADYYAADASGNGGGYLIVDGNTKYTARGLTSAKRHTLVDFDGHAAPLVLSTLDRIVDDTVHTYTWNLNVGDDDDNNGIVVTSGMESGRPYFLLTAPNGAWTKGWVLSHPDAEVVVPATSTGPLQVNVIADTTDLWVAMITGMGDVPVGTITGSGMGSVLTVNGGRISYDAAANRIISAALPPSPLNISGSVTSDTVRLVMDGPDLAVYLNNPSTLPNYKVNAASIGSILYSGNGGEDLVIVEGNLPVPATFTGPSLTVNIAAGSALRLGADQTWSALEIAPGSRLDLSTYQLIVDYAGPTPYSAIKAWIVSGYAGGSWTGPGITSSAASSGRGIGYIDDGNVVRLRLTWYGDANLDGTVNFADLLILSQNYNRASRDWLSGDFDYDGNSNFADLLALSQNYNRM
;
A
#
# COMPACT_ATOMS: atom_id res chain seq x y z
N MET A 1 -38.14 21.09 -3.89
CA MET A 1 -39.33 20.96 -3.01
C MET A 1 -38.98 20.04 -1.84
N ARG A 2 -39.44 20.42 -0.62
CA ARG A 2 -39.80 19.62 0.57
C ARG A 2 -38.83 18.50 1.02
N ARG A 3 -38.05 18.70 2.08
CA ARG A 3 -38.35 18.56 3.54
C ARG A 3 -38.71 17.14 4.02
N ALA A 4 -37.87 16.70 4.97
CA ALA A 4 -38.17 16.05 6.25
C ALA A 4 -38.17 14.51 6.34
N GLY A 5 -37.45 14.00 7.34
CA GLY A 5 -37.52 12.61 7.83
C GLY A 5 -36.21 12.16 8.49
N LYS A 6 -35.78 12.69 9.63
CA LYS A 6 -36.03 12.11 10.97
C LYS A 6 -35.79 10.59 11.03
N ARG A 7 -34.68 10.13 11.61
CA ARG A 7 -34.52 9.76 13.04
C ARG A 7 -33.34 8.80 13.25
N ASP A 8 -32.50 9.21 14.19
CA ASP A 8 -31.78 8.44 15.21
C ASP A 8 -31.88 6.91 15.19
N ARG A 9 -30.72 6.29 15.40
CA ARG A 9 -30.39 5.36 16.52
C ARG A 9 -28.94 4.93 16.28
N VAL A 10 -28.05 4.82 17.26
CA VAL A 10 -28.08 3.75 18.26
C VAL A 10 -27.09 4.08 19.40
N ARG A 11 -27.68 4.14 20.60
CA ARG A 11 -27.17 3.71 21.92
C ARG A 11 -25.90 4.35 22.48
N GLN A 12 -26.12 5.27 23.42
CA GLN A 12 -25.67 5.00 24.79
C GLN A 12 -26.82 5.20 25.77
N ARG A 13 -27.15 4.12 26.49
CA ARG A 13 -27.85 4.07 27.79
C ARG A 13 -27.51 2.72 28.45
N PRO A 14 -27.55 2.57 29.78
CA PRO A 14 -27.48 3.59 30.83
C PRO A 14 -26.61 3.18 32.05
N TRP A 15 -26.19 4.15 32.88
CA TRP A 15 -26.57 4.18 34.31
C TRP A 15 -26.90 5.63 34.69
N LEU A 16 -27.99 5.78 35.45
CA LEU A 16 -28.80 6.97 35.78
C LEU A 16 -28.13 7.92 36.80
N ILE A 17 -28.35 9.24 36.66
CA ILE A 17 -29.18 10.05 37.59
C ILE A 17 -29.96 11.08 36.72
N GLU A 18 -31.27 11.22 36.99
CA GLU A 18 -32.27 11.98 36.23
C GLU A 18 -32.31 13.49 36.52
N GLY A 19 -32.79 14.31 35.57
CA GLY A 19 -33.63 15.49 35.89
C GLY A 19 -33.46 16.80 35.09
N LEU A 20 -34.14 16.91 33.94
CA LEU A 20 -34.75 18.12 33.30
C LEU A 20 -33.89 19.20 32.58
N GLU A 21 -34.16 19.36 31.27
CA GLU A 21 -33.85 20.47 30.34
C GLU A 21 -34.73 21.75 30.58
N PRO A 22 -34.54 22.95 29.96
CA PRO A 22 -33.78 23.28 28.74
C PRO A 22 -32.85 24.52 28.77
N ARG A 23 -31.88 24.51 27.84
CA ARG A 23 -30.93 25.60 27.55
C ARG A 23 -31.62 26.73 26.77
N VAL A 24 -31.53 27.96 27.28
CA VAL A 24 -31.77 29.18 26.49
C VAL A 24 -30.42 29.66 25.96
N LEU A 25 -30.30 29.72 24.64
CA LEU A 25 -29.19 30.36 23.92
C LEU A 25 -29.24 31.88 24.16
N LEU A 26 -28.18 32.42 24.75
CA LEU A 26 -27.85 33.84 24.65
C LEU A 26 -26.80 34.02 23.55
N SER A 27 -27.12 34.85 22.56
CA SER A 27 -26.24 35.15 21.44
C SER A 27 -25.14 36.11 21.87
N GLY A 28 -23.97 35.57 22.17
CA GLY A 28 -22.68 36.22 22.02
C GLY A 28 -21.80 35.27 21.20
N THR A 29 -21.20 35.77 20.13
CA THR A 29 -20.26 34.98 19.33
C THR A 29 -18.95 34.87 20.11
N GLN A 30 -18.67 33.69 20.68
CA GLN A 30 -17.31 33.32 21.03
C GLN A 30 -16.63 32.89 19.74
N ASP A 31 -15.63 33.66 19.31
CA ASP A 31 -14.75 33.19 18.26
C ASP A 31 -13.78 32.17 18.88
N ILE A 32 -13.99 30.89 18.58
CA ILE A 32 -13.24 29.76 19.15
C ILE A 32 -11.76 29.82 18.75
N ALA A 33 -11.42 30.53 17.67
CA ALA A 33 -10.05 30.71 17.22
C ALA A 33 -9.29 31.77 18.04
N THR A 34 -9.96 32.81 18.54
CA THR A 34 -9.32 33.96 19.20
C THR A 34 -9.62 34.08 20.70
N ARG A 35 -10.58 33.30 21.22
CA ARG A 35 -11.05 33.35 22.63
C ARG A 35 -11.51 34.74 23.10
N ALA A 36 -11.91 35.61 22.16
CA ALA A 36 -12.49 36.92 22.45
C ALA A 36 -14.00 36.81 22.76
N ILE A 37 -14.49 37.61 23.71
CA ILE A 37 -15.93 37.74 24.03
C ILE A 37 -16.36 39.19 23.80
N SER A 38 -17.49 39.38 23.10
CA SER A 38 -18.19 40.67 22.97
C SER A 38 -19.53 40.64 23.70
N VAL A 39 -19.69 41.51 24.70
CA VAL A 39 -20.94 41.65 25.47
C VAL A 39 -21.64 42.96 25.10
N ASN A 40 -22.92 42.92 24.73
CA ASN A 40 -23.72 44.11 24.37
C ASN A 40 -24.63 44.55 25.52
N PHE A 41 -24.54 45.81 25.97
CA PHE A 41 -25.47 46.41 26.94
C PHE A 41 -26.32 47.51 26.29
N ILE A 42 -27.61 47.62 26.60
CA ILE A 42 -28.49 48.73 26.17
C ILE A 42 -29.12 49.37 27.42
N VAL A 43 -28.85 50.66 27.68
CA VAL A 43 -29.33 51.40 28.86
C VAL A 43 -30.47 52.37 28.49
N SER A 44 -31.61 52.35 29.19
CA SER A 44 -32.75 53.26 28.95
C SER A 44 -32.97 54.31 30.07
N THR A 45 -32.91 55.59 29.67
CA THR A 45 -33.40 56.87 30.27
C THR A 45 -33.44 57.09 31.80
N VAL A 46 -32.68 58.08 32.33
CA VAL A 46 -33.06 58.99 33.45
C VAL A 46 -32.25 60.33 33.40
N PRO A 47 -32.81 61.53 33.77
CA PRO A 47 -32.16 62.87 33.71
C PRO A 47 -31.23 63.23 34.90
N GLU A 48 -30.62 64.42 34.88
CA GLU A 48 -29.44 64.86 35.66
C GLU A 48 -29.62 65.13 37.17
N GLY A 49 -28.59 64.82 37.97
CA GLY A 49 -28.38 65.29 39.35
C GLY A 49 -27.17 64.61 40.08
N TYR A 50 -26.15 65.39 40.46
CA TYR A 50 -24.85 64.96 41.04
C TYR A 50 -24.88 64.59 42.54
N LEU A 51 -24.02 63.66 43.00
CA LEU A 51 -23.37 63.64 44.33
C LEU A 51 -22.09 62.76 44.37
N ALA A 52 -21.17 63.10 45.28
CA ALA A 52 -19.83 62.54 45.47
C ALA A 52 -19.80 61.51 46.64
N ALA A 53 -18.94 60.48 46.54
CA ALA A 53 -18.75 59.50 47.62
C ALA A 53 -17.73 59.99 48.68
N THR A 54 -18.15 60.00 49.95
CA THR A 54 -17.30 60.13 51.16
C THR A 54 -16.83 58.76 51.64
N ASP A 55 -15.59 58.73 52.17
CA ASP A 55 -14.83 57.54 52.59
C ASP A 55 -15.52 56.67 53.66
N VAL A 56 -15.39 55.34 53.53
CA VAL A 56 -15.64 54.36 54.59
C VAL A 56 -14.33 54.06 55.30
N ALA A 57 -14.24 54.36 56.60
CA ALA A 57 -13.07 54.05 57.43
C ALA A 57 -13.04 52.55 57.80
N GLY A 58 -11.99 51.83 57.40
CA GLY A 58 -11.66 50.51 57.95
C GLY A 58 -11.37 49.39 56.96
N VAL A 59 -11.58 49.59 55.66
CA VAL A 59 -11.12 48.66 54.61
C VAL A 59 -9.99 49.37 53.86
N VAL A 60 -8.78 48.82 53.89
CA VAL A 60 -7.68 49.33 53.05
C VAL A 60 -8.06 49.03 51.60
N PRO A 61 -8.31 50.04 50.74
CA PRO A 61 -8.55 49.80 49.32
C PRO A 61 -7.22 49.35 48.72
N VAL A 62 -7.22 48.19 48.04
CA VAL A 62 -6.09 47.79 47.20
C VAL A 62 -6.00 48.81 46.06
N ALA A 63 -5.02 49.69 46.14
CA ALA A 63 -4.81 50.77 45.19
C ALA A 63 -4.32 50.20 43.86
N ASN A 64 -5.04 50.39 42.75
CA ASN A 64 -4.49 50.33 41.39
C ASN A 64 -5.32 51.17 40.41
N TRP A 65 -4.69 51.54 39.30
CA TRP A 65 -5.08 52.51 38.25
C TRP A 65 -4.54 53.93 38.49
N ASN A 66 -3.27 54.14 38.10
CA ASN A 66 -2.71 55.47 37.85
C ASN A 66 -2.86 55.83 36.36
N ASN A 67 -3.37 57.04 36.06
CA ASN A 67 -3.34 57.74 34.76
C ASN A 67 -3.91 57.02 33.52
N VAL A 68 -5.23 57.17 33.29
CA VAL A 68 -5.88 56.76 32.04
C VAL A 68 -5.88 57.92 31.04
N GLY A 69 -4.95 57.91 30.08
CA GLY A 69 -5.05 58.61 28.79
C GLY A 69 -5.65 57.69 27.72
N SER A 70 -5.71 58.10 26.44
CA SER A 70 -6.33 57.38 25.31
C SER A 70 -5.64 56.06 24.88
N GLY A 71 -5.01 55.36 25.83
CA GLY A 71 -4.35 54.07 25.72
C GLY A 71 -3.52 53.86 26.99
N ALA A 72 -4.03 53.08 27.94
CA ALA A 72 -3.32 52.79 29.18
C ALA A 72 -2.65 51.41 29.08
N THR A 73 -1.32 51.41 29.07
CA THR A 73 -0.46 50.22 29.15
C THR A 73 0.14 50.12 30.56
N ASN A 74 0.63 48.95 30.97
CA ASN A 74 1.20 48.69 32.32
C ASN A 74 0.19 48.74 33.48
N LEU A 75 -1.02 48.19 33.28
CA LEU A 75 -2.00 48.07 34.36
C LEU A 75 -1.42 47.23 35.51
N LYS A 76 -1.58 47.67 36.75
CA LYS A 76 -0.98 47.00 37.92
C LYS A 76 -1.92 45.95 38.52
N ASP A 77 -1.36 44.81 38.92
CA ASP A 77 -2.06 43.79 39.72
C ASP A 77 -2.29 44.25 41.17
N ASP A 78 -3.05 43.49 41.96
CA ASP A 78 -3.38 43.77 43.37
C ASP A 78 -2.17 43.96 44.31
N THR A 79 -0.95 43.65 43.86
CA THR A 79 0.31 43.92 44.58
C THR A 79 1.01 45.22 44.14
N GLY A 80 0.48 45.89 43.12
CA GLY A 80 1.03 47.11 42.54
C GLY A 80 2.06 46.86 41.44
N THR A 81 2.21 45.62 40.96
CA THR A 81 3.19 45.21 39.95
C THR A 81 2.62 45.42 38.55
N PRO A 82 3.34 46.09 37.62
CA PRO A 82 2.89 46.25 36.23
C PRO A 82 2.64 44.92 35.53
N THR A 83 1.50 44.79 34.87
CA THR A 83 1.13 43.64 34.02
C THR A 83 1.23 44.00 32.54
N THR A 84 1.20 43.00 31.67
CA THR A 84 1.15 43.18 30.22
C THR A 84 -0.22 43.63 29.71
N ALA A 85 -1.24 43.66 30.57
CA ALA A 85 -2.60 44.01 30.19
C ALA A 85 -2.71 45.47 29.74
N GLU A 86 -3.45 45.66 28.66
CA GLU A 86 -3.73 46.96 28.06
C GLU A 86 -5.23 47.21 28.01
N VAL A 87 -5.63 48.47 28.18
CA VAL A 87 -7.00 48.93 27.90
C VAL A 87 -6.99 50.02 26.85
N GLY A 88 -7.74 49.80 25.78
CA GLY A 88 -7.90 50.72 24.67
C GLY A 88 -9.32 51.30 24.59
N PHE A 89 -9.42 52.60 24.32
CA PHE A 89 -10.66 53.30 23.99
C PHE A 89 -10.58 53.73 22.52
N PRO A 90 -11.47 53.25 21.64
CA PRO A 90 -11.27 53.45 20.20
C PRO A 90 -11.42 54.90 19.72
N ASP A 91 -12.11 55.82 20.43
CA ASP A 91 -12.29 57.21 19.96
C ASP A 91 -12.56 58.24 21.07
N ILE A 92 -11.54 58.84 21.72
CA ILE A 92 -11.75 60.11 22.46
C ILE A 92 -10.54 61.07 22.48
N THR A 93 -10.84 62.36 22.19
CA THR A 93 -10.04 63.55 22.51
C THR A 93 -10.67 64.27 23.73
N TYR A 94 -9.93 64.56 24.81
CA TYR A 94 -10.45 65.33 25.96
C TYR A 94 -9.68 66.63 26.25
N THR A 95 -10.43 67.66 26.64
CA THR A 95 -10.00 68.96 27.19
C THR A 95 -10.29 68.98 28.69
N TYR A 96 -9.32 69.27 29.55
CA TYR A 96 -9.52 69.40 31.00
C TYR A 96 -10.06 70.79 31.39
N SER A 97 -11.09 70.88 32.23
CA SER A 97 -11.38 72.11 33.01
C SER A 97 -10.85 71.95 34.43
N SER A 98 -9.93 72.84 34.81
CA SER A 98 -9.00 72.75 35.93
C SER A 98 -9.55 73.12 37.32
N ALA A 99 -10.79 72.76 37.69
CA ALA A 99 -11.42 73.32 38.89
C ALA A 99 -11.45 72.44 40.16
N ASP A 100 -11.21 71.12 40.13
CA ASP A 100 -11.33 70.27 41.33
C ASP A 100 -10.09 69.38 41.58
N ILE A 101 -8.90 70.01 41.64
CA ILE A 101 -7.69 69.35 42.16
C ILE A 101 -7.52 69.78 43.63
N VAL A 102 -7.90 68.92 44.57
CA VAL A 102 -7.37 68.97 45.94
C VAL A 102 -6.23 67.97 46.06
N THR A 103 -5.05 68.50 46.37
CA THR A 103 -3.76 67.80 46.48
C THR A 103 -3.73 66.78 47.61
N ASN A 104 -3.53 65.49 47.28
CA ASN A 104 -2.86 64.51 48.15
C ASN A 104 -2.09 63.49 47.25
N PRO A 105 -0.76 63.36 47.36
CA PRO A 105 0.08 62.72 46.34
C PRO A 105 0.10 61.18 46.25
N ASP A 106 -0.79 60.44 46.92
CA ASP A 106 -0.79 58.95 46.87
C ASP A 106 -2.13 58.28 46.50
N GLN A 107 -3.15 59.03 46.04
CA GLN A 107 -4.42 58.43 45.61
C GLN A 107 -5.04 59.16 44.42
N ALA A 108 -4.89 58.61 43.22
CA ALA A 108 -5.62 59.04 42.03
C ALA A 108 -6.33 57.84 41.38
N MET A 109 -7.40 57.35 42.03
CA MET A 109 -8.36 56.44 41.39
C MET A 109 -9.14 57.19 40.30
N MET A 110 -9.35 56.57 39.14
CA MET A 110 -10.35 57.05 38.18
C MET A 110 -11.75 56.75 38.77
N LYS A 111 -12.36 57.73 39.46
CA LYS A 111 -13.64 57.54 40.19
C LYS A 111 -14.88 57.30 39.29
N SER A 112 -14.78 57.38 37.96
CA SER A 112 -15.82 56.97 36.98
C SER A 112 -15.35 57.25 35.54
N TYR A 113 -15.56 56.35 34.57
CA TYR A 113 -15.50 56.74 33.15
C TYR A 113 -16.75 57.54 32.79
N ARG A 114 -16.57 58.79 32.33
CA ARG A 114 -17.64 59.65 31.81
C ARG A 114 -17.29 60.05 30.38
N GLY A 115 -17.94 59.42 29.40
CA GLY A 115 -17.90 59.83 27.99
C GLY A 115 -19.18 60.55 27.61
N ASP A 116 -19.10 61.74 27.00
CA ASP A 116 -20.25 62.48 26.46
C ASP A 116 -20.76 61.92 25.10
N ILE A 117 -20.30 60.74 24.66
CA ILE A 117 -20.30 60.38 23.23
C ILE A 117 -20.64 58.90 23.04
N GLY A 118 -21.64 58.61 22.17
CA GLY A 118 -21.83 57.36 21.41
C GLY A 118 -21.94 56.02 22.15
N ASP A 119 -22.17 54.95 21.37
CA ASP A 119 -21.86 53.58 21.79
C ASP A 119 -20.34 53.48 22.03
N GLN A 120 -19.91 52.72 23.04
CA GLN A 120 -18.50 52.65 23.46
C GLN A 120 -18.06 51.20 23.63
N ASP A 121 -16.93 50.85 23.03
CA ASP A 121 -16.29 49.55 23.18
C ASP A 121 -15.07 49.69 24.09
N PHE A 122 -15.08 48.98 25.22
CA PHE A 122 -13.90 48.83 26.07
C PHE A 122 -13.19 47.56 25.66
N ILE A 123 -11.96 47.70 25.16
CA ILE A 123 -11.20 46.56 24.68
C ILE A 123 -10.01 46.35 25.61
N PHE A 124 -10.03 45.21 26.31
CA PHE A 124 -8.92 44.71 27.09
C PHE A 124 -8.11 43.74 26.25
N ARG A 125 -6.83 44.03 26.06
CA ARG A 125 -5.90 43.25 25.24
C ARG A 125 -4.66 42.84 26.03
N ASN A 126 -3.91 41.88 25.52
CA ASN A 126 -2.65 41.41 26.11
C ASN A 126 -2.81 40.95 27.58
N LEU A 127 -3.95 40.31 27.88
CA LEU A 127 -4.21 39.76 29.22
C LEU A 127 -3.12 38.72 29.57
N PRO A 128 -2.61 38.67 30.82
CA PRO A 128 -1.55 37.75 31.20
C PRO A 128 -1.93 36.29 30.96
N ASP A 129 -0.97 35.43 30.60
CA ASP A 129 -1.22 34.00 30.32
C ASP A 129 -1.95 33.26 31.45
N SER A 130 -1.82 33.73 32.70
CA SER A 130 -2.57 33.22 33.85
C SER A 130 -4.09 33.28 33.65
N PHE A 131 -4.60 34.29 32.94
CA PHE A 131 -6.02 34.48 32.57
C PHE A 131 -6.57 33.39 31.65
N VAL A 132 -5.69 32.75 30.90
CA VAL A 132 -6.01 31.65 30.01
C VAL A 132 -6.03 30.31 30.76
N ILE A 133 -5.20 30.18 31.80
CA ILE A 133 -4.92 28.91 32.50
C ILE A 133 -5.82 28.68 33.72
N ASN A 134 -6.01 29.70 34.57
CA ASN A 134 -6.57 29.51 35.93
C ASN A 134 -8.08 29.72 36.07
N GLY A 135 -8.76 30.21 35.02
CA GLY A 135 -10.16 30.64 35.12
C GLY A 135 -10.29 31.91 35.95
N TYR A 136 -11.12 32.84 35.48
CA TYR A 136 -11.36 34.12 36.16
C TYR A 136 -12.83 34.45 36.22
N ASP A 137 -13.21 35.03 37.34
CA ASP A 137 -14.48 35.67 37.58
C ASP A 137 -14.33 37.16 37.27
N VAL A 138 -15.15 37.67 36.36
CA VAL A 138 -15.10 39.06 35.88
C VAL A 138 -16.33 39.80 36.38
N TYR A 139 -16.10 40.79 37.23
CA TYR A 139 -17.12 41.68 37.78
C TYR A 139 -17.11 42.98 36.97
N ILE A 140 -18.24 43.33 36.34
CA ILE A 140 -18.43 44.62 35.68
C ILE A 140 -19.41 45.43 36.52
N TYR A 141 -18.91 46.46 37.20
CA TYR A 141 -19.69 47.33 38.07
C TYR A 141 -20.31 48.49 37.28
N TRP A 142 -21.60 48.78 37.49
CA TRP A 142 -22.30 49.94 36.94
C TRP A 142 -22.95 50.78 38.03
N GLY A 143 -23.28 52.04 37.76
CA GLY A 143 -24.08 52.83 38.69
C GLY A 143 -24.90 53.88 37.95
N SER A 144 -26.14 54.09 38.41
CA SER A 144 -26.95 55.27 38.05
C SER A 144 -27.41 55.93 39.35
N HIS A 145 -27.23 57.25 39.46
CA HIS A 145 -27.70 58.01 40.63
C HIS A 145 -28.82 58.98 40.23
N GLN A 146 -29.99 58.85 40.86
CA GLN A 146 -30.92 59.95 41.09
C GLN A 146 -31.63 59.76 42.44
N THR A 147 -31.65 60.81 43.25
CA THR A 147 -32.42 60.89 44.49
C THR A 147 -33.90 61.19 44.20
N GLY A 148 -34.81 60.40 44.75
CA GLY A 148 -36.19 60.86 45.05
C GLY A 148 -37.35 60.37 44.18
N VAL A 149 -37.18 59.53 43.15
CA VAL A 149 -38.30 58.83 42.48
C VAL A 149 -37.85 57.42 42.04
N LEU A 150 -38.55 56.39 42.52
CA LEU A 150 -38.33 54.99 42.14
C LEU A 150 -38.55 54.77 40.63
N LYS A 151 -37.49 54.41 39.90
CA LYS A 151 -37.59 53.73 38.61
C LYS A 151 -36.48 52.68 38.49
N THR A 152 -36.90 51.44 38.24
CA THR A 152 -36.08 50.25 38.05
C THR A 152 -35.25 50.34 36.76
N PRO A 153 -33.91 50.34 36.80
CA PRO A 153 -33.12 50.12 35.61
C PRO A 153 -33.50 48.78 34.98
N SER A 154 -33.59 48.73 33.65
CA SER A 154 -33.85 47.47 32.95
C SER A 154 -32.81 47.20 31.89
N PHE A 155 -32.32 45.96 31.83
CA PHE A 155 -31.50 45.49 30.72
C PHE A 155 -32.19 44.30 30.06
N THR A 156 -31.96 44.14 28.75
CA THR A 156 -32.58 43.07 27.97
C THR A 156 -31.50 42.10 27.53
N ILE A 157 -31.70 40.81 27.79
CA ILE A 157 -30.84 39.76 27.21
C ILE A 157 -31.72 38.88 26.31
N GLY A 158 -31.39 38.83 25.01
CA GLY A 158 -32.27 38.23 24.01
C GLY A 158 -33.58 39.02 23.87
N THR A 159 -34.74 38.36 23.97
CA THR A 159 -36.07 39.00 23.91
C THR A 159 -36.68 39.29 25.29
N GLN A 160 -35.96 39.04 26.39
CA GLN A 160 -36.46 39.28 27.76
C GLN A 160 -35.81 40.51 28.40
N THR A 161 -36.66 41.40 28.91
CA THR A 161 -36.28 42.61 29.65
C THR A 161 -36.40 42.35 31.15
N PHE A 162 -35.31 42.56 31.89
CA PHE A 162 -35.23 42.42 33.34
C PHE A 162 -35.29 43.79 34.00
N TYR A 163 -35.97 43.91 35.14
CA TYR A 163 -36.11 45.17 35.91
C TYR A 163 -35.45 45.02 37.29
N LEU A 164 -34.55 45.93 37.66
CA LEU A 164 -33.88 45.95 38.96
C LEU A 164 -34.72 46.74 39.98
N ARG A 165 -35.32 46.07 40.98
CA ARG A 165 -36.04 46.74 42.09
C ARG A 165 -35.08 47.04 43.24
N ASP A 166 -34.95 48.32 43.58
CA ASP A 166 -34.33 48.77 44.84
C ASP A 166 -35.42 48.94 45.90
N THR A 167 -35.33 48.21 47.02
CA THR A 167 -36.13 48.48 48.21
C THR A 167 -35.23 48.58 49.43
N THR A 168 -34.98 49.83 49.82
CA THR A 168 -34.68 50.31 51.18
C THR A 168 -33.38 49.84 51.83
N ASP A 169 -32.42 50.76 51.74
CA ASP A 169 -31.26 51.03 52.58
C ASP A 169 -31.48 50.78 54.09
N THR A 170 -30.80 49.79 54.68
CA THR A 170 -30.17 49.85 56.01
C THR A 170 -29.24 48.63 56.19
N TRP A 171 -27.97 48.91 56.44
CA TRP A 171 -26.86 47.97 56.54
C TRP A 171 -26.76 47.37 57.95
N ASP A 172 -27.12 46.10 58.14
CA ASP A 172 -26.63 45.26 59.24
C ASP A 172 -26.06 43.93 58.71
N GLY A 173 -24.79 43.68 59.01
CA GLY A 173 -24.16 42.43 58.62
C GLY A 173 -24.68 41.28 59.46
N THR A 174 -25.50 40.39 58.90
CA THR A 174 -25.43 38.91 59.07
C THR A 174 -26.58 38.16 58.36
N HIS A 175 -26.18 37.24 57.47
CA HIS A 175 -26.88 36.08 56.87
C HIS A 175 -27.95 36.29 55.78
N THR A 176 -27.68 35.92 54.52
CA THR A 176 -27.71 34.58 53.83
C THR A 176 -29.11 34.05 53.47
N LEU A 177 -29.41 33.91 52.17
CA LEU A 177 -30.22 32.79 51.66
C LEU A 177 -29.60 32.16 50.40
N SER A 178 -29.55 30.83 50.46
CA SER A 178 -28.98 29.80 49.59
C SER A 178 -29.20 29.88 48.07
N THR A 179 -28.16 29.51 47.31
CA THR A 179 -28.25 29.06 45.92
C THR A 179 -28.40 27.54 45.82
N ALA A 180 -29.20 27.09 44.84
CA ALA A 180 -29.06 25.77 44.24
C ALA A 180 -28.87 25.95 42.72
N THR A 181 -27.63 25.67 42.28
CA THR A 181 -27.17 25.11 40.99
C THR A 181 -27.52 25.74 39.63
N THR A 182 -26.45 25.76 38.81
CA THR A 182 -26.32 25.90 37.34
C THR A 182 -26.33 27.31 36.73
N ALA A 183 -25.12 27.71 36.27
CA ALA A 183 -24.75 28.82 35.38
C ALA A 183 -25.83 29.88 35.14
N ALA A 184 -26.00 30.76 36.13
CA ALA A 184 -26.78 31.98 36.02
C ALA A 184 -25.82 33.15 36.23
N ALA A 185 -25.94 34.20 35.40
CA ALA A 185 -25.48 35.51 35.82
C ALA A 185 -26.23 35.85 37.12
N ALA A 186 -25.56 35.72 38.26
CA ALA A 186 -26.09 36.21 39.51
C ALA A 186 -25.94 37.73 39.46
N VAL A 187 -27.06 38.44 39.36
CA VAL A 187 -27.13 39.81 39.88
C VAL A 187 -27.19 39.62 41.38
N ASP A 188 -26.03 39.60 42.02
CA ASP A 188 -25.97 39.73 43.47
C ASP A 188 -26.54 41.12 43.83
N GLY A 189 -26.98 41.35 45.06
CA GLY A 189 -27.57 42.62 45.51
C GLY A 189 -26.65 43.85 45.42
N ASP A 190 -25.51 43.71 44.75
CA ASP A 190 -24.48 44.69 44.53
C ASP A 190 -24.43 45.07 43.04
N ASN A 191 -24.11 46.33 42.76
CA ASN A 191 -24.18 47.00 41.46
C ASN A 191 -23.20 46.47 40.37
N TYR A 192 -23.22 45.15 40.05
CA TYR A 192 -22.35 44.51 39.05
C TYR A 192 -22.98 43.34 38.29
N VAL A 193 -22.41 42.99 37.12
CA VAL A 193 -22.61 41.71 36.42
C VAL A 193 -21.35 40.91 36.63
N LEU A 194 -21.53 39.69 37.12
CA LEU A 194 -20.48 38.70 37.26
C LEU A 194 -20.54 37.70 36.11
N PHE A 195 -19.43 37.55 35.41
CA PHE A 195 -19.17 36.42 34.54
C PHE A 195 -18.21 35.47 35.23
N THR A 196 -18.62 34.22 35.46
CA THR A 196 -17.79 33.26 36.18
C THR A 196 -17.04 32.32 35.26
N GLY A 197 -15.87 31.85 35.71
CA GLY A 197 -15.10 30.78 35.06
C GLY A 197 -14.64 31.07 33.63
N LEU A 198 -14.32 32.34 33.33
CA LEU A 198 -13.87 32.75 32.02
C LEU A 198 -12.38 32.43 31.80
N HIS A 199 -12.06 31.94 30.60
CA HIS A 199 -10.68 31.73 30.12
C HIS A 199 -10.47 32.65 28.91
N LEU A 200 -9.84 33.81 29.11
CA LEU A 200 -9.86 34.92 28.15
C LEU A 200 -8.46 35.25 27.63
N VAL A 201 -8.40 35.59 26.33
CA VAL A 201 -7.20 36.18 25.70
C VAL A 201 -7.40 37.69 25.55
N ASP A 202 -8.55 38.07 24.99
CA ASP A 202 -9.03 39.47 24.91
C ASP A 202 -10.48 39.56 25.40
N LEU A 203 -10.88 40.71 25.95
CA LEU A 203 -12.26 41.00 26.35
C LEU A 203 -12.73 42.30 25.71
N THR A 204 -13.83 42.25 24.95
CA THR A 204 -14.51 43.43 24.44
C THR A 204 -15.84 43.63 25.17
N VAL A 205 -15.98 44.75 25.87
CA VAL A 205 -17.23 45.15 26.51
C VAL A 205 -17.86 46.25 25.67
N GLN A 206 -18.93 45.93 24.94
CA GLN A 206 -19.65 46.87 24.09
C GLN A 206 -20.82 47.46 24.87
N VAL A 207 -20.74 48.75 25.18
CA VAL A 207 -21.78 49.47 25.91
C VAL A 207 -22.50 50.38 24.93
N LYS A 208 -23.73 50.01 24.59
CA LYS A 208 -24.55 50.75 23.63
C LYS A 208 -25.53 51.68 24.34
N ARG A 209 -25.68 52.85 23.73
CA ARG A 209 -26.57 53.91 24.19
C ARG A 209 -28.00 53.60 23.74
N GLY A 210 -28.92 53.43 24.69
CA GLY A 210 -30.33 53.32 24.36
C GLY A 210 -30.90 54.63 23.83
N GLY A 211 -31.93 54.54 22.98
CA GLY A 211 -32.59 55.71 22.39
C GLY A 211 -33.01 56.74 23.44
N GLY A 212 -32.48 57.95 23.36
CA GLY A 212 -32.80 59.08 24.24
C GLY A 212 -31.90 59.27 25.48
N ALA A 213 -30.97 58.37 25.78
CA ALA A 213 -29.96 58.61 26.82
C ALA A 213 -28.99 59.72 26.38
N GLN A 214 -28.44 60.54 27.29
CA GLN A 214 -27.38 61.52 26.96
C GLN A 214 -25.95 61.04 27.25
N ARG A 215 -25.77 60.10 28.19
CA ARG A 215 -24.47 59.61 28.69
C ARG A 215 -24.53 58.12 29.02
N ILE A 216 -23.35 57.49 29.14
CA ILE A 216 -23.16 56.08 29.53
C ILE A 216 -21.90 55.94 30.39
N GLY A 217 -21.86 55.01 31.37
CA GLY A 217 -20.71 54.85 32.26
C GLY A 217 -20.61 53.49 32.94
N ILE A 218 -19.38 52.96 33.01
CA ILE A 218 -18.98 51.81 33.83
C ILE A 218 -18.20 52.36 35.04
N SER A 219 -18.51 51.83 36.23
CA SER A 219 -17.92 52.28 37.49
C SER A 219 -16.67 51.50 37.87
N GLY A 220 -16.48 50.29 37.34
CA GLY A 220 -15.27 49.51 37.50
C GLY A 220 -15.37 48.15 36.81
N ILE A 221 -14.22 47.54 36.49
CA ILE A 221 -14.12 46.15 36.05
C ILE A 221 -13.06 45.47 36.91
N GLN A 222 -13.39 44.34 37.52
CA GLN A 222 -12.50 43.57 38.39
C GLN A 222 -12.40 42.13 37.86
N PHE A 223 -11.18 41.61 37.85
CA PHE A 223 -10.89 40.22 37.53
C PHE A 223 -10.43 39.51 38.80
N VAL A 224 -11.07 38.40 39.15
CA VAL A 224 -10.76 37.60 40.34
C VAL A 224 -10.38 36.19 39.86
N SER A 225 -9.18 35.72 40.19
CA SER A 225 -8.77 34.38 39.80
C SER A 225 -9.58 33.33 40.56
N THR A 226 -10.09 32.32 39.87
CA THR A 226 -10.81 31.19 40.47
C THR A 226 -9.96 29.94 40.64
N GLY A 227 -8.66 30.03 40.30
CA GLY A 227 -7.71 28.96 40.54
C GLY A 227 -7.37 28.81 42.04
N PRO A 228 -7.11 27.57 42.53
CA PRO A 228 -6.59 27.40 43.89
C PRO A 228 -5.23 28.10 44.02
N ALA A 229 -4.91 28.61 45.22
CA ALA A 229 -3.62 29.24 45.53
C ALA A 229 -2.45 28.37 45.01
N ALA A 230 -1.50 28.99 44.30
CA ALA A 230 -0.41 28.27 43.66
C ALA A 230 0.29 27.33 44.67
N THR A 231 0.22 26.04 44.42
CA THR A 231 0.95 25.02 45.17
C THR A 231 2.29 24.72 44.47
N VAL A 232 3.20 24.07 45.19
CA VAL A 232 4.39 23.49 44.56
C VAL A 232 3.93 22.54 43.43
N PRO A 233 4.61 22.53 42.26
CA PRO A 233 4.22 21.68 41.12
C PRO A 233 4.22 20.19 41.48
N VAL A 234 3.41 19.41 40.76
CA VAL A 234 3.44 17.94 40.86
C VAL A 234 4.75 17.42 40.28
N ALA A 235 5.42 16.52 40.99
CA ALA A 235 6.70 15.97 40.57
C ALA A 235 6.61 15.24 39.23
N PRO A 236 7.60 15.39 38.32
CA PRO A 236 7.67 14.63 37.09
C PRO A 236 7.82 13.14 37.38
N SER A 237 7.38 12.28 36.46
CA SER A 237 7.46 10.82 36.62
C SER A 237 8.00 10.13 35.38
N ASN A 238 8.28 8.82 35.46
CA ASN A 238 8.74 8.00 34.34
C ASN A 238 10.00 8.54 33.63
N LEU A 239 10.93 9.13 34.39
CA LEU A 239 12.20 9.58 33.84
C LEU A 239 12.98 8.38 33.30
N SER A 240 13.40 8.48 32.05
CA SER A 240 14.23 7.51 31.37
C SER A 240 15.43 8.20 30.73
N ALA A 241 16.63 7.65 30.95
CA ALA A 241 17.87 8.05 30.29
C ALA A 241 18.27 6.98 29.27
N ARG A 242 18.58 7.40 28.05
CA ARG A 242 19.07 6.50 26.98
C ARG A 242 20.20 7.15 26.18
N PRO A 243 21.29 6.43 25.89
CA PRO A 243 22.42 7.02 25.18
C PRO A 243 22.04 7.30 23.73
N VAL A 244 22.38 8.49 23.24
CA VAL A 244 22.20 8.93 21.85
C VAL A 244 23.44 8.65 21.03
N ASN A 245 24.63 8.76 21.60
CA ASN A 245 25.89 8.31 21.01
C ASN A 245 26.93 8.19 22.13
N ASP A 246 28.21 8.21 21.78
CA ASP A 246 29.32 8.19 22.72
C ASP A 246 29.43 9.47 23.58
N THR A 247 28.81 10.58 23.17
CA THR A 247 28.93 11.88 23.83
C THR A 247 27.59 12.51 24.20
N MET A 248 26.46 11.81 24.03
CA MET A 248 25.13 12.37 24.22
C MET A 248 24.17 11.37 24.91
N MET A 249 23.29 11.89 25.76
CA MET A 249 22.24 11.15 26.47
C MET A 249 20.89 11.84 26.29
N ARG A 250 19.85 11.11 25.89
CA ARG A 250 18.48 11.60 25.81
C ARG A 250 17.72 11.23 27.08
N LEU A 251 17.03 12.21 27.63
CA LEU A 251 16.16 12.11 28.79
C LEU A 251 14.72 12.35 28.35
N ASN A 252 13.80 11.48 28.76
CA ASN A 252 12.35 11.66 28.56
C ASN A 252 11.64 11.43 29.90
N TRP A 253 10.64 12.26 30.22
CA TRP A 253 9.81 12.14 31.42
C TRP A 253 8.34 12.49 31.14
N SER A 254 7.46 12.13 32.06
CA SER A 254 6.06 12.54 32.07
C SER A 254 5.92 13.80 32.92
N ASP A 255 5.44 14.87 32.28
CA ASP A 255 4.96 16.05 32.98
C ASP A 255 3.62 15.75 33.65
N ASN A 256 3.55 16.01 34.95
CA ASN A 256 2.39 15.74 35.78
C ASN A 256 1.75 17.04 36.31
N SER A 257 2.33 18.19 35.97
CA SER A 257 1.92 19.48 36.47
C SER A 257 1.34 20.32 35.33
N ASN A 258 0.46 21.26 35.68
CA ASN A 258 -0.04 22.33 34.81
C ASN A 258 0.23 23.73 35.40
N SER A 259 1.03 23.78 36.46
CA SER A 259 1.30 24.95 37.30
C SER A 259 2.79 25.30 37.38
N GLU A 260 3.62 24.57 36.64
CA GLU A 260 5.06 24.74 36.53
C GLU A 260 5.39 25.85 35.54
N THR A 261 6.42 26.63 35.87
CA THR A 261 7.02 27.61 34.95
C THR A 261 8.30 27.07 34.29
N GLY A 262 8.76 25.88 34.70
CA GLY A 262 9.93 25.23 34.13
C GLY A 262 10.34 23.93 34.82
N PHE A 263 11.43 23.32 34.35
CA PHE A 263 12.04 22.11 34.91
C PHE A 263 13.52 22.32 35.23
N THR A 264 14.00 21.69 36.30
CA THR A 264 15.43 21.61 36.62
C THR A 264 15.90 20.17 36.44
N ILE A 265 17.01 19.98 35.73
CA ILE A 265 17.64 18.67 35.53
C ILE A 265 18.97 18.61 36.28
N GLU A 266 19.16 17.56 37.05
CA GLU A 266 20.43 17.24 37.68
C GLU A 266 21.02 15.92 37.18
N ARG A 267 22.35 15.87 37.16
CA ARG A 267 23.15 14.71 36.78
C ARG A 267 24.22 14.43 37.82
N ARG A 268 24.55 13.15 38.00
CA ARG A 268 25.75 12.68 38.72
C ARG A 268 26.45 11.56 37.97
N ILE A 269 27.74 11.37 38.26
CA ILE A 269 28.56 10.26 37.75
C ILE A 269 28.84 9.30 38.91
N GLY A 270 28.47 8.03 38.76
CA GLY A 270 28.57 7.04 39.84
C GLY A 270 27.90 7.51 41.15
N ALA A 271 28.62 7.45 42.27
CA ALA A 271 28.17 7.93 43.58
C ALA A 271 28.56 9.40 43.88
N GLY A 272 28.92 10.18 42.84
CA GLY A 272 29.29 11.59 42.98
C GLY A 272 28.13 12.52 43.37
N ALA A 273 28.45 13.80 43.52
CA ALA A 273 27.46 14.84 43.81
C ALA A 273 26.55 15.13 42.62
N TRP A 274 25.31 15.52 42.92
CA TRP A 274 24.37 16.03 41.92
C TRP A 274 24.78 17.43 41.45
N GLN A 275 24.71 17.65 40.14
CA GLN A 275 24.96 18.94 39.51
C GLN A 275 23.79 19.31 38.61
N THR A 276 23.28 20.54 38.74
CA THR A 276 22.31 21.08 37.80
C THR A 276 22.96 21.26 36.44
N ILE A 277 22.40 20.61 35.43
CA ILE A 277 22.90 20.67 34.05
C ILE A 277 22.01 21.49 33.12
N ALA A 278 20.72 21.66 33.46
CA ALA A 278 19.80 22.43 32.65
C ALA A 278 18.63 22.99 33.46
N ALA A 279 18.13 24.15 33.03
CA ALA A 279 16.82 24.68 33.38
C ALA A 279 16.02 24.86 32.08
N LEU A 280 14.82 24.30 32.03
CA LEU A 280 14.00 24.19 30.82
C LEU A 280 12.65 24.90 31.03
N PRO A 281 12.01 25.41 29.97
CA PRO A 281 10.71 26.08 30.07
C PRO A 281 9.58 25.12 30.50
N ALA A 282 8.43 25.67 30.88
CA ALA A 282 7.22 24.91 31.22
C ALA A 282 6.81 23.94 30.09
N ASN A 283 6.07 22.89 30.43
CA ASN A 283 5.64 21.82 29.50
C ASN A 283 6.77 21.07 28.76
N THR A 284 8.04 21.19 29.20
CA THR A 284 9.14 20.41 28.61
C THR A 284 9.09 18.97 29.13
N SER A 285 9.18 17.99 28.22
CA SER A 285 9.12 16.56 28.57
C SER A 285 10.36 15.75 28.17
N SER A 286 11.34 16.40 27.53
CA SER A 286 12.57 15.77 27.06
C SER A 286 13.78 16.72 27.12
N TYR A 287 14.98 16.14 27.14
CA TYR A 287 16.24 16.87 27.07
C TYR A 287 17.36 16.01 26.48
N VAL A 288 18.29 16.62 25.74
CA VAL A 288 19.50 15.95 25.27
C VAL A 288 20.69 16.57 26.00
N ASP A 289 21.31 15.78 26.86
CA ASP A 289 22.54 16.12 27.55
C ASP A 289 23.74 15.80 26.64
N ARG A 290 24.62 16.77 26.43
CA ARG A 290 25.71 16.73 25.45
C ARG A 290 27.09 16.78 26.11
N SER A 291 28.12 16.57 25.31
CA SER A 291 29.53 16.65 25.71
C SER A 291 29.90 15.67 26.83
N LEU A 292 29.28 14.49 26.80
CA LEU A 292 29.54 13.39 27.74
C LEU A 292 30.82 12.65 27.37
N THR A 293 31.37 11.93 28.35
CA THR A 293 32.48 11.01 28.12
C THR A 293 31.94 9.67 27.65
N ALA A 294 32.56 9.06 26.65
CA ALA A 294 32.20 7.74 26.14
C ALA A 294 32.29 6.65 27.21
N SER A 295 31.49 5.58 27.08
CA SER A 295 31.49 4.43 28.00
C SER A 295 31.35 4.80 29.49
N THR A 296 30.64 5.89 29.81
CA THR A 296 30.52 6.42 31.17
C THR A 296 29.08 6.37 31.65
N ALA A 297 28.86 5.88 32.88
CA ALA A 297 27.55 5.78 33.50
C ALA A 297 27.14 7.10 34.17
N TYR A 298 26.02 7.65 33.71
CA TYR A 298 25.40 8.87 34.24
C TYR A 298 24.06 8.54 34.89
N THR A 299 23.72 9.23 35.97
CA THR A 299 22.42 9.14 36.63
C THR A 299 21.76 10.51 36.68
N TYR A 300 20.47 10.56 36.37
CA TYR A 300 19.69 11.78 36.20
C TYR A 300 18.47 11.81 37.13
N ARG A 301 18.04 13.03 37.47
CA ARG A 301 16.74 13.32 38.10
C ARG A 301 16.21 14.67 37.63
N VAL A 302 14.88 14.81 37.56
CA VAL A 302 14.21 16.02 37.07
C VAL A 302 13.17 16.47 38.09
N ARG A 303 12.98 17.78 38.26
CA ARG A 303 11.87 18.34 39.04
C ARG A 303 11.18 19.48 38.28
N ALA A 304 9.89 19.65 38.50
CA ALA A 304 9.13 20.80 38.03
C ALA A 304 9.35 21.98 39.00
N THR A 305 9.27 23.21 38.49
CA THR A 305 9.52 24.44 39.27
C THR A 305 8.50 25.51 38.92
N ASN A 306 8.06 26.28 39.91
CA ASN A 306 7.30 27.52 39.73
C ASN A 306 7.74 28.59 40.73
N ALA A 307 7.03 29.71 40.81
CA ALA A 307 7.30 30.80 41.74
C ALA A 307 7.19 30.40 43.23
N VAL A 308 6.48 29.31 43.54
CA VAL A 308 6.29 28.79 44.90
C VAL A 308 7.45 27.88 45.31
N GLY A 309 8.02 27.12 44.38
CA GLY A 309 9.17 26.27 44.62
C GLY A 309 9.33 25.14 43.61
N GLY A 310 10.28 24.24 43.89
CA GLY A 310 10.47 23.01 43.11
C GLY A 310 9.68 21.85 43.71
N SER A 311 9.11 21.00 42.84
CA SER A 311 8.52 19.73 43.22
C SER A 311 9.53 18.78 43.88
N ASP A 312 9.04 17.66 44.40
CA ASP A 312 9.89 16.48 44.61
C ASP A 312 10.57 16.07 43.29
N TRP A 313 11.70 15.37 43.40
CA TRP A 313 12.41 14.83 42.25
C TRP A 313 11.64 13.65 41.65
N SER A 314 11.76 13.48 40.34
CA SER A 314 11.33 12.27 39.64
C SER A 314 12.08 11.03 40.14
N ASN A 315 11.70 9.84 39.65
CA ASN A 315 12.56 8.67 39.78
C ASN A 315 13.96 8.97 39.21
N GLU A 316 14.99 8.38 39.80
CA GLU A 316 16.33 8.40 39.21
C GLU A 316 16.37 7.50 37.98
N SER A 317 17.14 7.90 36.97
CA SER A 317 17.39 7.07 35.79
C SER A 317 18.88 7.04 35.44
N SER A 318 19.43 5.85 35.26
CA SER A 318 20.85 5.64 34.97
C SER A 318 21.04 4.99 33.60
N ALA A 319 22.01 5.49 32.83
CA ALA A 319 22.40 4.92 31.56
C ALA A 319 23.89 5.17 31.28
N THR A 320 24.48 4.33 30.42
CA THR A 320 25.90 4.43 30.02
C THR A 320 25.98 4.92 28.58
N THR A 321 26.80 5.94 28.32
CA THR A 321 27.10 6.39 26.95
C THR A 321 27.74 5.27 26.13
N LEU A 322 27.59 5.33 24.81
CA LEU A 322 28.11 4.27 23.94
C LEU A 322 29.66 4.29 23.87
N PRO A 323 30.30 3.21 23.43
CA PRO A 323 31.73 3.21 23.11
C PRO A 323 32.07 4.25 22.03
N PRO A 324 33.32 4.79 22.01
CA PRO A 324 33.74 5.75 20.99
C PRO A 324 33.42 5.26 19.57
N GLY A 325 32.81 6.11 18.76
CA GLY A 325 32.44 5.79 17.37
C GLY A 325 31.18 4.93 17.20
N VAL A 326 30.49 4.56 18.29
CA VAL A 326 29.17 3.93 18.24
C VAL A 326 28.10 5.00 18.44
N THR A 327 27.23 5.16 17.45
CA THR A 327 26.12 6.12 17.48
C THR A 327 24.80 5.42 17.80
N GLY A 328 23.97 6.03 18.65
CA GLY A 328 22.58 5.63 18.95
C GLY A 328 21.53 6.52 18.24
N ALA A 329 21.99 7.58 17.58
CA ALA A 329 21.32 8.37 16.57
C ALA A 329 22.27 8.47 15.35
N PRO A 330 21.82 8.21 14.12
CA PRO A 330 20.43 7.99 13.73
C PRO A 330 19.85 6.70 14.33
N ARG A 331 18.65 6.80 14.90
CA ARG A 331 17.90 5.68 15.46
C ARG A 331 17.04 5.04 14.39
N LEU A 332 16.57 5.83 13.43
CA LEU A 332 15.68 5.40 12.37
C LEU A 332 16.48 5.05 11.12
N PHE A 333 16.19 3.86 10.56
CA PHE A 333 16.62 3.36 9.25
C PHE A 333 18.10 3.07 9.06
N ILE A 334 18.99 3.89 9.63
CA ILE A 334 20.43 3.89 9.34
C ILE A 334 21.18 3.43 10.57
N THR A 335 21.93 2.33 10.46
CA THR A 335 22.93 1.93 11.46
C THR A 335 24.29 2.55 11.12
N GLN A 336 25.22 2.61 12.08
CA GLN A 336 26.59 3.07 11.80
C GLN A 336 27.27 2.27 10.69
N SER A 337 27.15 0.94 10.72
CA SER A 337 27.69 0.07 9.67
C SER A 337 27.07 0.38 8.29
N ARG A 338 25.76 0.65 8.25
CA ARG A 338 25.10 1.03 7.00
C ARG A 338 25.59 2.39 6.49
N LEU A 339 25.75 3.37 7.38
CA LEU A 339 26.28 4.69 7.01
C LEU A 339 27.69 4.58 6.41
N ASP A 340 28.55 3.73 6.98
CA ASP A 340 29.91 3.50 6.47
C ASP A 340 29.88 2.86 5.07
N GLN A 341 28.99 1.89 4.84
CA GLN A 341 28.76 1.30 3.51
C GLN A 341 28.27 2.36 2.51
N MET A 342 27.35 3.23 2.91
CA MET A 342 26.84 4.31 2.06
C MET A 342 27.97 5.26 1.65
N LYS A 343 28.81 5.69 2.60
CA LYS A 343 29.97 6.56 2.34
C LYS A 343 30.98 5.93 1.39
N ALA A 344 31.24 4.63 1.53
CA ALA A 344 32.10 3.91 0.59
C ALA A 344 31.47 3.82 -0.81
N ALA A 345 30.17 3.56 -0.89
CA ALA A 345 29.45 3.37 -2.15
C ALA A 345 29.35 4.65 -3.00
N ILE A 346 29.05 5.80 -2.38
CA ILE A 346 28.92 7.08 -3.10
C ILE A 346 30.26 7.55 -3.71
N ALA A 347 31.39 7.02 -3.21
CA ALA A 347 32.71 7.30 -3.74
C ALA A 347 33.03 6.52 -5.03
N VAL A 348 32.22 5.52 -5.40
CA VAL A 348 32.44 4.68 -6.60
C VAL A 348 31.89 5.38 -7.85
N PRO A 349 32.76 5.83 -8.79
CA PRO A 349 32.33 6.59 -9.96
C PRO A 349 31.32 5.85 -10.85
N GLY A 350 30.25 6.54 -11.21
CA GLY A 350 29.21 6.04 -12.10
C GLY A 350 28.25 5.01 -11.47
N SER A 351 28.42 4.64 -10.20
CA SER A 351 27.50 3.70 -9.54
C SER A 351 26.11 4.31 -9.30
N THR A 352 25.07 3.46 -9.20
CA THR A 352 23.70 3.86 -8.79
C THR A 352 23.71 4.73 -7.52
N MET A 353 24.54 4.38 -6.54
CA MET A 353 24.68 5.15 -5.28
C MET A 353 25.30 6.52 -5.49
N GLN A 354 26.34 6.63 -6.32
CA GLN A 354 26.93 7.92 -6.63
C GLN A 354 25.95 8.81 -7.40
N GLU A 355 25.25 8.27 -8.40
CA GLU A 355 24.25 9.04 -9.16
C GLU A 355 23.14 9.57 -8.24
N ALA A 356 22.59 8.72 -7.37
CA ALA A 356 21.57 9.12 -6.39
C ALA A 356 22.08 10.20 -5.42
N TYR A 357 23.34 10.07 -4.94
CA TYR A 357 23.98 11.07 -4.09
C TYR A 357 24.16 12.42 -4.78
N LEU A 358 24.65 12.43 -6.03
CA LEU A 358 24.84 13.66 -6.78
C LEU A 358 23.51 14.35 -7.11
N ALA A 359 22.47 13.59 -7.42
CA ALA A 359 21.13 14.11 -7.64
C ALA A 359 20.55 14.75 -6.36
N MET A 360 20.67 14.08 -5.21
CA MET A 360 20.30 14.65 -3.90
C MET A 360 21.10 15.92 -3.60
N LYS A 361 22.42 15.87 -3.74
CA LYS A 361 23.30 17.00 -3.48
C LYS A 361 22.94 18.22 -4.32
N ALA A 362 22.65 18.04 -5.61
CA ALA A 362 22.24 19.12 -6.50
C ALA A 362 20.94 19.82 -6.05
N ARG A 363 20.03 19.12 -5.37
CA ARG A 363 18.80 19.71 -4.81
C ARG A 363 18.99 20.36 -3.45
N VAL A 364 19.88 19.81 -2.62
CA VAL A 364 20.10 20.30 -1.25
C VAL A 364 21.03 21.51 -1.23
N ASP A 365 22.07 21.54 -2.08
CA ASP A 365 23.10 22.59 -2.10
C ASP A 365 22.56 24.03 -2.24
N PRO A 366 21.51 24.30 -3.05
CA PRO A 366 20.91 25.63 -3.12
C PRO A 366 20.26 26.10 -1.80
N ALA A 367 19.99 25.19 -0.86
CA ALA A 367 19.25 25.43 0.37
C ALA A 367 17.88 26.13 0.13
N ASP A 368 17.25 25.83 -1.01
CA ASP A 368 15.95 26.37 -1.40
C ASP A 368 14.92 25.23 -1.52
N TRP A 369 13.88 25.30 -0.69
CA TRP A 369 12.80 24.31 -0.71
C TRP A 369 12.03 24.33 -2.02
N ARG A 370 12.05 25.43 -2.78
CA ARG A 370 11.36 25.55 -4.08
C ARG A 370 11.90 24.59 -5.14
N VAL A 371 13.09 24.02 -4.95
CA VAL A 371 13.62 22.97 -5.82
C VAL A 371 12.79 21.68 -5.73
N TYR A 372 12.08 21.49 -4.61
CA TYR A 372 11.17 20.37 -4.36
C TYR A 372 9.71 20.72 -4.67
N ASP A 373 9.44 21.96 -5.12
CA ASP A 373 8.13 22.41 -5.55
C ASP A 373 7.95 21.98 -7.01
N ASP A 374 6.98 21.11 -7.26
CA ASP A 374 6.73 20.50 -8.55
C ASP A 374 5.77 21.32 -9.43
N ASN A 375 5.51 22.58 -9.07
CA ASN A 375 4.48 23.42 -9.69
C ASN A 375 3.06 22.81 -9.63
N SER A 376 2.80 21.83 -8.75
CA SER A 376 1.44 21.37 -8.52
C SER A 376 0.58 22.56 -8.09
N THR A 377 -0.59 22.67 -8.72
CA THR A 377 -1.57 23.74 -8.50
C THR A 377 -2.11 23.81 -7.06
N ASP A 378 -1.61 22.95 -6.16
CA ASP A 378 -1.99 22.80 -4.76
C ASP A 378 -1.26 23.73 -3.79
N GLY A 379 -0.20 24.44 -4.21
CA GLY A 379 0.43 25.52 -3.44
C GLY A 379 1.12 25.13 -2.12
N ASN A 380 1.35 23.83 -1.87
CA ASN A 380 1.69 23.31 -0.54
C ASN A 380 3.18 23.35 -0.19
N TRP A 381 3.67 24.54 0.15
CA TRP A 381 5.09 24.81 0.42
C TRP A 381 5.68 24.03 1.60
N ASN A 382 4.85 23.56 2.55
CA ASN A 382 5.34 22.79 3.70
C ASN A 382 5.77 21.37 3.35
N TYR A 383 5.27 20.76 2.28
CA TYR A 383 5.75 19.44 1.84
C TYR A 383 7.15 19.56 1.24
N ALA A 384 7.35 20.55 0.38
CA ALA A 384 8.65 20.85 -0.20
C ALA A 384 9.71 21.15 0.88
N ARG A 385 9.34 21.91 1.92
CA ARG A 385 10.20 22.11 3.11
C ARG A 385 10.54 20.81 3.83
N ALA A 386 9.59 19.87 3.93
CA ALA A 386 9.81 18.60 4.60
C ALA A 386 10.75 17.69 3.81
N TYR A 387 10.66 17.73 2.48
CA TYR A 387 11.58 17.02 1.60
C TYR A 387 13.00 17.60 1.68
N LEU A 388 13.15 18.93 1.63
CA LEU A 388 14.44 19.57 1.86
C LEU A 388 15.01 19.20 3.23
N ALA A 389 14.19 19.27 4.29
CA ALA A 389 14.62 18.96 5.65
C ALA A 389 15.16 17.52 5.76
N ARG A 390 14.46 16.54 5.19
CA ARG A 390 14.90 15.14 5.16
C ARG A 390 16.23 14.97 4.42
N GLU A 391 16.31 15.45 3.17
CA GLU A 391 17.50 15.22 2.34
C GLU A 391 18.72 15.95 2.90
N ALA A 392 18.55 17.17 3.40
CA ALA A 392 19.60 17.89 4.12
C ALA A 392 20.07 17.15 5.38
N SER A 393 19.16 16.50 6.12
CA SER A 393 19.53 15.70 7.28
C SER A 393 20.38 14.48 6.89
N LEU A 394 20.07 13.82 5.77
CA LEU A 394 20.89 12.71 5.25
C LEU A 394 22.25 13.21 4.74
N MET A 395 22.28 14.36 4.06
CA MET A 395 23.53 14.99 3.62
C MET A 395 24.46 15.30 4.80
N TYR A 396 23.91 15.74 5.93
CA TYR A 396 24.70 15.89 7.17
C TYR A 396 25.33 14.56 7.62
N LEU A 397 24.58 13.46 7.67
CA LEU A 397 25.13 12.15 8.05
C LEU A 397 26.24 11.68 7.11
N LEU A 398 26.06 11.88 5.80
CA LEU A 398 27.00 11.47 4.77
C LEU A 398 28.28 12.30 4.76
N THR A 399 28.21 13.59 5.06
CA THR A 399 29.35 14.52 4.91
C THR A 399 29.97 14.97 6.23
N GLY A 400 29.20 14.97 7.32
CA GLY A 400 29.56 15.60 8.59
C GLY A 400 29.50 17.14 8.56
N ASP A 401 29.07 17.75 7.45
CA ASP A 401 29.02 19.21 7.30
C ASP A 401 27.78 19.79 8.01
N ALA A 402 28.03 20.53 9.08
CA ALA A 402 26.99 21.14 9.91
C ALA A 402 26.11 22.14 9.14
N THR A 403 26.54 22.67 7.98
CA THR A 403 25.69 23.54 7.15
C THR A 403 24.43 22.82 6.69
N TYR A 404 24.51 21.52 6.36
CA TYR A 404 23.34 20.73 6.00
C TYR A 404 22.40 20.50 7.18
N ALA A 405 22.92 20.32 8.40
CA ALA A 405 22.09 20.26 9.60
C ALA A 405 21.33 21.58 9.83
N GLN A 406 21.98 22.72 9.56
CA GLN A 406 21.35 24.03 9.65
C GLN A 406 20.31 24.26 8.56
N THR A 407 20.55 23.81 7.33
CA THR A 407 19.55 23.81 6.24
C THR A 407 18.33 23.00 6.65
N ALA A 408 18.53 21.81 7.22
CA ALA A 408 17.45 20.95 7.68
C ALA A 408 16.61 21.62 8.79
N TYR A 409 17.27 22.17 9.80
CA TYR A 409 16.61 22.91 10.89
C TYR A 409 15.80 24.09 10.35
N THR A 410 16.40 24.91 9.50
CA THR A 410 15.76 26.12 8.95
C THR A 410 14.51 25.76 8.15
N ALA A 411 14.56 24.69 7.34
CA ALA A 411 13.41 24.23 6.58
C ALA A 411 12.23 23.84 7.50
N VAL A 412 12.51 23.15 8.62
CA VAL A 412 11.49 22.79 9.63
C VAL A 412 11.00 24.03 10.37
N GLU A 413 11.90 24.90 10.83
CA GLU A 413 11.54 26.14 11.55
C GLU A 413 10.61 27.03 10.70
N GLN A 414 10.87 27.14 9.40
CA GLN A 414 10.03 27.90 8.46
C GLN A 414 8.62 27.34 8.34
N MET A 415 8.40 26.03 8.52
CA MET A 415 7.04 25.48 8.57
C MET A 415 6.23 26.08 9.72
N TYR A 416 6.87 26.38 10.86
CA TYR A 416 6.19 26.87 12.07
C TYR A 416 6.15 28.39 12.22
N THR A 417 7.06 29.10 11.55
CA THR A 417 7.27 30.54 11.75
C THR A 417 6.75 31.39 10.59
N ASN A 418 6.52 30.80 9.42
CA ASN A 418 5.96 31.53 8.28
C ASN A 418 4.43 31.62 8.40
N THR A 419 3.84 32.75 8.04
CA THR A 419 2.38 33.01 8.03
C THR A 419 1.68 32.36 6.83
N ASP A 420 2.13 31.16 6.47
CA ASP A 420 1.76 30.45 5.25
C ASP A 420 0.22 30.22 5.20
N PRO A 421 -0.48 30.62 4.13
CA PRO A 421 -1.94 30.54 4.03
C PRO A 421 -2.52 29.12 4.14
N ASP A 422 -1.71 28.08 3.97
CA ASP A 422 -2.22 26.71 3.83
C ASP A 422 -2.57 26.00 5.14
N GLY A 423 -2.06 26.44 6.30
CA GLY A 423 -2.35 25.82 7.61
C GLY A 423 -1.94 24.35 7.76
N ARG A 424 -1.16 23.80 6.82
CA ARG A 424 -0.73 22.40 6.76
C ARG A 424 0.51 22.18 7.64
N LEU A 425 0.29 21.88 8.93
CA LEU A 425 1.36 21.64 9.91
C LEU A 425 1.24 20.28 10.60
N PRO A 426 2.33 19.74 11.18
CA PRO A 426 2.29 18.51 11.97
C PRO A 426 1.25 18.49 13.10
N HIS A 427 0.90 19.66 13.66
CA HIS A 427 -0.01 19.79 14.79
C HIS A 427 -1.41 20.35 14.45
N SER A 428 -1.63 20.92 13.27
CA SER A 428 -2.91 21.54 12.87
C SER A 428 -3.44 21.15 11.48
N GLY A 429 -2.62 20.49 10.65
CA GLY A 429 -3.04 20.02 9.33
C GLY A 429 -4.01 18.83 9.39
N TYR A 430 -4.57 18.45 8.24
CA TYR A 430 -5.29 17.18 8.09
C TYR A 430 -4.30 16.00 8.06
N GLY A 431 -4.80 14.76 8.09
CA GLY A 431 -3.98 13.55 8.34
C GLY A 431 -2.74 13.41 7.45
N LEU A 432 -2.85 13.67 6.14
CA LEU A 432 -1.72 13.58 5.22
C LEU A 432 -0.68 14.65 5.53
N ALA A 433 -1.14 15.89 5.73
CA ALA A 433 -0.25 16.99 6.04
C ALA A 433 0.57 16.73 7.30
N ARG A 434 -0.07 16.16 8.34
CA ARG A 434 0.60 15.78 9.57
C ARG A 434 1.65 14.69 9.35
N ALA A 435 1.33 13.68 8.55
CA ALA A 435 2.23 12.56 8.27
C ALA A 435 3.45 13.00 7.44
N THR A 436 3.24 13.69 6.32
CA THR A 436 4.31 14.12 5.40
C THR A 436 5.25 15.13 6.06
N THR A 437 4.72 16.18 6.69
CA THR A 437 5.57 17.19 7.37
C THR A 437 6.19 16.64 8.65
N GLY A 438 5.50 15.72 9.32
CA GLY A 438 6.01 14.98 10.47
C GLY A 438 7.24 14.13 10.14
N LEU A 439 7.32 13.53 8.95
CA LEU A 439 8.50 12.79 8.50
C LEU A 439 9.74 13.70 8.40
N GLY A 440 9.60 14.88 7.79
CA GLY A 440 10.69 15.87 7.71
C GLY A 440 11.18 16.27 9.10
N LEU A 441 10.24 16.61 10.00
CA LEU A 441 10.55 16.91 11.40
C LEU A 441 11.25 15.75 12.13
N ALA A 442 10.76 14.53 11.96
CA ALA A 442 11.30 13.33 12.60
C ALA A 442 12.75 13.06 12.16
N MET A 443 13.03 13.12 10.86
CA MET A 443 14.35 12.88 10.31
C MET A 443 15.33 14.00 10.66
N THR A 444 14.90 15.27 10.69
CA THR A 444 15.77 16.35 11.18
C THR A 444 16.14 16.18 12.65
N TYR A 445 15.19 15.78 13.50
CA TYR A 445 15.49 15.53 14.91
C TYR A 445 16.37 14.30 15.14
N ASP A 446 16.23 13.25 14.34
CA ASP A 446 17.01 12.01 14.51
C ASP A 446 18.37 12.05 13.81
N TRP A 447 18.42 12.43 12.53
CA TRP A 447 19.61 12.34 11.70
C TRP A 447 20.52 13.57 11.84
N ALA A 448 19.97 14.78 12.01
CA ALA A 448 20.77 16.01 12.06
C ALA A 448 21.19 16.42 13.49
N LEU A 449 20.77 15.70 14.53
CA LEU A 449 20.90 16.11 15.94
C LEU A 449 22.32 16.52 16.36
N GLY A 450 23.33 15.82 15.83
CA GLY A 450 24.74 16.07 16.12
C GLY A 450 25.24 17.45 15.63
N GLY A 451 24.61 18.01 14.58
CA GLY A 451 24.96 19.30 14.00
C GLY A 451 24.13 20.48 14.51
N LEU A 452 23.17 20.22 15.42
CA LEU A 452 22.26 21.23 15.96
C LEU A 452 22.69 21.71 17.35
N SER A 453 22.38 22.97 17.66
CA SER A 453 22.52 23.52 19.02
C SER A 453 21.45 22.97 19.98
N ASP A 454 21.62 23.19 21.28
CA ASP A 454 20.66 22.77 22.31
C ASP A 454 19.30 23.45 22.14
N ALA A 455 19.29 24.76 21.86
CA ALA A 455 18.04 25.50 21.62
C ALA A 455 17.28 24.95 20.40
N GLN A 456 18.00 24.61 19.33
CA GLN A 456 17.40 24.03 18.12
C GLN A 456 16.86 22.61 18.38
N ALA A 457 17.62 21.77 19.09
CA ALA A 457 17.15 20.44 19.46
C ALA A 457 15.93 20.49 20.39
N GLN A 458 15.90 21.44 21.34
CA GLN A 458 14.75 21.69 22.21
C GLN A 458 13.54 22.18 21.41
N PHE A 459 13.73 23.10 20.46
CA PHE A 459 12.66 23.55 19.57
C PHE A 459 12.04 22.37 18.82
N LEU A 460 12.86 21.57 18.12
CA LEU A 460 12.37 20.42 17.36
C LEU A 460 11.64 19.41 18.26
N SER A 461 12.19 19.11 19.44
CA SER A 461 11.54 18.19 20.37
C SER A 461 10.18 18.71 20.86
N SER A 462 10.08 20.01 21.16
CA SER A 462 8.81 20.62 21.56
C SER A 462 7.76 20.52 20.44
N LYS A 463 8.19 20.63 19.18
CA LYS A 463 7.32 20.50 18.01
C LYS A 463 6.89 19.06 17.77
N ILE A 464 7.76 18.09 18.06
CA ILE A 464 7.39 16.67 18.04
C ILE A 464 6.32 16.38 19.09
N ASP A 465 6.49 16.87 20.32
CA ASP A 465 5.50 16.71 21.38
C ASP A 465 4.14 17.33 20.99
N GLN A 466 4.16 18.56 20.46
CA GLN A 466 2.96 19.26 19.99
C GLN A 466 2.25 18.47 18.87
N ALA A 467 3.00 17.91 17.92
CA ALA A 467 2.46 17.13 16.82
C ALA A 467 1.88 15.79 17.30
N LEU A 468 2.57 15.08 18.21
CA LEU A 468 2.09 13.83 18.81
C LEU A 468 0.81 14.03 19.62
N ASP A 469 0.73 15.09 20.43
CA ASP A 469 -0.47 15.35 21.23
C ASP A 469 -1.68 15.68 20.36
N ALA A 470 -1.47 16.34 19.23
CA ALA A 470 -2.55 16.66 18.29
C ALA A 470 -3.10 15.42 17.54
N TRP A 471 -2.34 14.32 17.45
CA TRP A 471 -2.85 13.03 16.94
C TRP A 471 -3.85 12.34 17.87
N LEU A 472 -3.88 12.71 19.16
CA LEU A 472 -4.80 12.12 20.14
C LEU A 472 -6.25 12.59 19.89
N SER A 473 -6.43 13.83 19.44
CA SER A 473 -7.74 14.39 19.09
C SER A 473 -8.08 14.24 17.60
N PHE A 474 -7.14 13.78 16.76
CA PHE A 474 -7.38 13.65 15.34
C PHE A 474 -8.35 12.49 15.05
N SER A 475 -9.44 12.80 14.36
CA SER A 475 -10.41 11.84 13.88
C SER A 475 -10.62 11.99 12.37
N HIS A 476 -10.74 10.88 11.67
CA HIS A 476 -11.13 10.83 10.26
C HIS A 476 -12.11 9.67 10.08
N THR A 477 -13.11 9.84 9.21
CA THR A 477 -14.18 8.84 9.01
C THR A 477 -13.65 7.48 8.55
N ASN A 478 -12.48 7.47 7.90
CA ASN A 478 -11.89 6.27 7.30
C ASN A 478 -10.82 5.61 8.20
N LEU A 479 -10.61 6.08 9.43
CA LEU A 479 -9.68 5.47 10.40
C LEU A 479 -10.34 4.40 11.30
N GLY A 480 -11.58 4.02 10.99
CA GLY A 480 -12.36 3.07 11.78
C GLY A 480 -12.09 1.61 11.43
N SER A 481 -12.62 0.70 12.26
CA SER A 481 -12.70 -0.73 11.93
C SER A 481 -13.54 -0.93 10.67
N PRO A 482 -13.14 -1.79 9.71
CA PRO A 482 -12.10 -2.83 9.83
C PRO A 482 -10.65 -2.41 9.49
N TYR A 483 -10.34 -1.10 9.48
CA TYR A 483 -9.01 -0.55 9.21
C TYR A 483 -8.50 -0.83 7.80
N THR A 484 -9.36 -0.77 6.80
CA THR A 484 -9.04 -1.14 5.41
C THR A 484 -8.64 0.03 4.54
N SER A 485 -8.91 1.26 4.98
CA SER A 485 -8.50 2.47 4.26
C SER A 485 -7.01 2.77 4.40
N ASN A 486 -6.42 3.24 3.31
CA ASN A 486 -5.10 3.84 3.16
C ASN A 486 -4.80 4.90 4.22
N TRP A 487 -5.82 5.64 4.71
CA TRP A 487 -5.65 6.61 5.78
C TRP A 487 -5.06 5.99 7.04
N ASN A 488 -5.26 4.69 7.28
CA ASN A 488 -4.62 3.97 8.38
C ASN A 488 -3.11 3.87 8.17
N ALA A 489 -2.65 3.46 6.98
CA ALA A 489 -1.24 3.50 6.65
C ALA A 489 -0.65 4.92 6.78
N VAL A 490 -1.31 5.91 6.18
CA VAL A 490 -0.84 7.32 6.18
C VAL A 490 -0.73 7.88 7.60
N CYS A 491 -1.84 7.90 8.34
CA CYS A 491 -1.90 8.58 9.63
C CYS A 491 -1.15 7.79 10.71
N ARG A 492 -1.37 6.47 10.78
CA ARG A 492 -0.78 5.65 11.85
C ARG A 492 0.70 5.39 11.58
N GLY A 493 1.09 5.22 10.32
CA GLY A 493 2.50 5.10 9.93
C GLY A 493 3.27 6.39 10.20
N GLY A 494 2.72 7.54 9.78
CA GLY A 494 3.33 8.85 10.04
C GLY A 494 3.46 9.18 11.53
N GLU A 495 2.41 8.95 12.32
CA GLU A 495 2.42 9.13 13.78
C GLU A 495 3.47 8.22 14.46
N LEU A 496 3.56 6.95 14.04
CA LEU A 496 4.50 5.99 14.60
C LEU A 496 5.96 6.39 14.35
N ILE A 497 6.31 6.83 13.13
CA ILE A 497 7.69 7.25 12.82
C ILE A 497 8.10 8.47 13.65
N LEU A 498 7.18 9.43 13.80
CA LEU A 498 7.39 10.62 14.62
C LEU A 498 7.57 10.27 16.10
N MET A 499 6.83 9.29 16.62
CA MET A 499 6.98 8.80 17.99
C MET A 499 8.34 8.15 18.21
N LEU A 500 8.80 7.36 17.24
CA LEU A 500 10.07 6.62 17.33
C LEU A 500 11.30 7.55 17.25
N SER A 501 11.26 8.61 16.45
CA SER A 501 12.39 9.55 16.32
C SER A 501 12.77 10.23 17.64
N ALA A 502 11.77 10.54 18.48
CA ALA A 502 11.97 11.21 19.77
C ALA A 502 12.01 10.28 20.98
N ASN A 503 11.99 8.96 20.78
CA ASN A 503 11.97 7.97 21.87
C ASN A 503 10.75 8.11 22.80
N GLN A 504 9.60 8.38 22.19
CA GLN A 504 8.32 8.66 22.85
C GLN A 504 7.40 7.43 22.93
N GLU A 505 7.91 6.22 22.70
CA GLU A 505 7.13 4.98 22.77
C GLU A 505 6.77 4.51 24.20
N GLY A 506 7.26 5.21 25.25
CA GLY A 506 7.01 4.92 26.67
C GLY A 506 6.20 6.00 27.40
N GLY A 507 6.19 5.96 28.73
CA GLY A 507 5.57 7.00 29.58
C GLY A 507 4.10 7.27 29.23
N LYS A 508 3.72 8.56 29.09
CA LYS A 508 2.34 9.00 28.80
C LYS A 508 1.78 8.49 27.46
N ARG A 509 2.61 7.99 26.53
CA ARG A 509 2.21 7.52 25.19
C ARG A 509 2.35 6.01 24.99
N ALA A 510 2.71 5.25 26.04
CA ALA A 510 2.93 3.80 25.94
C ALA A 510 1.70 3.02 25.39
N GLN A 511 0.50 3.36 25.86
CA GLN A 511 -0.73 2.73 25.33
C GLN A 511 -0.96 3.09 23.87
N ARG A 512 -0.75 4.36 23.49
CA ARG A 512 -0.90 4.80 22.10
C ARG A 512 0.07 4.08 21.16
N PHE A 513 1.30 3.83 21.60
CA PHE A 513 2.26 3.02 20.84
C PHE A 513 1.76 1.60 20.58
N ILE A 514 1.20 0.95 21.60
CA ILE A 514 0.58 -0.39 21.47
C ILE A 514 -0.59 -0.34 20.47
N ASP A 515 -1.46 0.66 20.59
CA ASP A 515 -2.63 0.82 19.73
C ASP A 515 -2.23 1.04 18.27
N LEU A 516 -1.24 1.90 18.01
CA LEU A 516 -0.71 2.15 16.66
C LEU A 516 -0.24 0.86 15.99
N LYS A 517 0.52 0.03 16.70
CA LYS A 517 0.98 -1.26 16.16
C LYS A 517 -0.17 -2.21 15.90
N ASN A 518 -1.16 -2.28 16.79
CA ASN A 518 -2.33 -3.14 16.61
C ASN A 518 -3.20 -2.70 15.42
N TRP A 519 -3.40 -1.39 15.23
CA TRP A 519 -4.13 -0.83 14.10
C TRP A 519 -3.40 -1.05 12.79
N LEU A 520 -2.09 -0.80 12.74
CA LEU A 520 -1.28 -1.06 11.55
C LEU A 520 -1.26 -2.55 11.20
N LYS A 521 -1.11 -3.44 12.18
CA LYS A 521 -1.20 -4.90 11.97
C LYS A 521 -2.56 -5.32 11.40
N SER A 522 -3.64 -4.75 11.95
CA SER A 522 -5.01 -5.01 11.45
C SER A 522 -5.17 -4.50 10.02
N HIS A 523 -4.65 -3.30 9.73
CA HIS A 523 -4.65 -2.73 8.39
C HIS A 523 -3.89 -3.60 7.39
N ILE A 524 -2.66 -4.02 7.71
CA ILE A 524 -1.86 -4.91 6.85
C ILE A 524 -2.62 -6.18 6.50
N ASN A 525 -3.29 -6.80 7.48
CA ASN A 525 -4.00 -8.06 7.28
C ASN A 525 -5.31 -7.91 6.51
N ASN A 526 -6.01 -6.78 6.67
CA ASN A 526 -7.35 -6.60 6.11
C ASN A 526 -7.31 -5.90 4.75
N ALA A 527 -6.50 -4.84 4.60
CA ALA A 527 -6.46 -4.03 3.39
C ALA A 527 -5.72 -4.75 2.25
N TYR A 528 -4.61 -5.43 2.55
CA TYR A 528 -3.70 -5.95 1.53
C TYR A 528 -3.83 -7.47 1.32
N GLY A 529 -3.86 -7.90 0.07
CA GLY A 529 -3.72 -9.31 -0.33
C GLY A 529 -2.27 -9.81 -0.29
N PRO A 530 -2.00 -11.11 -0.49
CA PRO A 530 -0.64 -11.66 -0.54
C PRO A 530 0.31 -10.98 -1.52
N SER A 531 -0.21 -10.39 -2.61
CA SER A 531 0.58 -9.61 -3.55
C SER A 531 1.02 -8.24 -2.99
N GLY A 532 0.44 -7.77 -1.90
CA GLY A 532 0.54 -6.39 -1.46
C GLY A 532 -0.44 -5.45 -2.17
N TRP A 533 -1.33 -5.97 -3.02
CA TRP A 533 -2.40 -5.17 -3.63
C TRP A 533 -3.51 -4.87 -2.61
N THR A 534 -4.12 -3.70 -2.70
CA THR A 534 -5.25 -3.26 -1.88
C THR A 534 -6.46 -2.94 -2.75
N GLN A 535 -7.67 -3.05 -2.20
CA GLN A 535 -8.93 -2.72 -2.91
C GLN A 535 -8.94 -1.32 -3.55
N GLU A 536 -8.14 -0.41 -3.00
CA GLU A 536 -8.03 0.97 -3.49
C GLU A 536 -7.21 1.06 -4.77
N GLY A 537 -6.52 -0.02 -5.16
CA GLY A 537 -5.72 -0.09 -6.38
C GLY A 537 -4.21 -0.10 -6.16
N THR A 538 -3.49 -0.25 -7.28
CA THR A 538 -2.02 -0.28 -7.27
C THR A 538 -1.45 1.09 -6.88
N GLY A 539 -2.05 2.19 -7.35
CA GLY A 539 -1.69 3.58 -6.99
C GLY A 539 -2.10 4.02 -5.56
N TYR A 540 -2.78 3.16 -4.81
CA TYR A 540 -2.96 3.34 -3.36
C TYR A 540 -2.16 2.33 -2.54
N ALA A 541 -1.66 1.27 -3.16
CA ALA A 541 -0.69 0.38 -2.53
C ALA A 541 0.65 1.08 -2.33
N ASP A 542 1.11 1.84 -3.32
CA ASP A 542 2.27 2.73 -3.21
C ASP A 542 2.00 3.92 -2.28
N TYR A 543 0.93 4.71 -2.49
CA TYR A 543 0.59 5.89 -1.69
C TYR A 543 0.36 5.58 -0.20
N GLY A 544 -0.27 4.45 0.13
CA GLY A 544 -0.33 3.98 1.53
C GLY A 544 1.02 3.42 1.99
N GLY A 545 1.66 2.62 1.13
CA GLY A 545 2.95 1.98 1.38
C GLY A 545 4.06 2.95 1.74
N MET A 546 4.05 4.14 1.16
CA MET A 546 4.84 5.32 1.50
C MET A 546 4.97 5.67 2.98
N PHE A 547 3.95 5.38 3.77
CA PHE A 547 3.93 5.64 5.21
C PHE A 547 4.00 4.35 6.01
N LEU A 548 3.40 3.28 5.49
CA LEU A 548 3.41 1.96 6.12
C LEU A 548 4.79 1.31 6.11
N VAL A 549 5.44 1.27 4.95
CA VAL A 549 6.75 0.62 4.77
C VAL A 549 7.82 1.31 5.62
N PRO A 550 7.96 2.65 5.63
CA PRO A 550 8.92 3.29 6.52
C PRO A 550 8.54 3.11 7.99
N ALA A 551 7.26 3.00 8.36
CA ALA A 551 6.89 2.74 9.75
C ALA A 551 7.34 1.34 10.22
N VAL A 552 7.20 0.32 9.35
CA VAL A 552 7.71 -1.04 9.63
C VAL A 552 9.24 -1.01 9.73
N GLN A 553 9.93 -0.36 8.79
CA GLN A 553 11.40 -0.26 8.82
C GLN A 553 11.92 0.52 10.04
N ALA A 554 11.21 1.57 10.46
CA ALA A 554 11.53 2.33 11.67
C ALA A 554 11.41 1.46 12.93
N LEU A 555 10.40 0.60 13.03
CA LEU A 555 10.27 -0.38 14.12
C LEU A 555 11.42 -1.39 14.11
N ARG A 556 11.76 -1.95 12.95
CA ARG A 556 12.90 -2.87 12.78
C ARG A 556 14.21 -2.24 13.23
N SER A 557 14.40 -0.95 12.94
CA SER A 557 15.61 -0.19 13.32
C SER A 557 15.83 -0.13 14.83
N ILE A 558 14.76 -0.27 15.62
CA ILE A 558 14.83 -0.32 17.10
C ILE A 558 14.69 -1.74 17.67
N GLY A 559 14.69 -2.76 16.80
CA GLY A 559 14.57 -4.17 17.19
C GLY A 559 13.14 -4.63 17.48
N ASP A 560 12.10 -3.84 17.14
CA ASP A 560 10.70 -4.24 17.30
C ASP A 560 10.19 -4.91 16.02
N THR A 561 9.89 -6.21 16.10
CA THR A 561 9.45 -7.05 14.98
C THR A 561 7.94 -7.32 14.99
N THR A 562 7.15 -6.57 15.78
CA THR A 562 5.71 -6.83 16.00
C THR A 562 4.89 -6.91 14.70
N LEU A 563 5.30 -6.19 13.66
CA LEU A 563 4.59 -6.13 12.37
C LEU A 563 5.14 -7.11 11.32
N ASP A 564 6.30 -7.71 11.52
CA ASP A 564 7.03 -8.47 10.48
C ASP A 564 6.20 -9.60 9.90
N SER A 565 5.56 -10.43 10.73
CA SER A 565 4.75 -11.55 10.25
C SER A 565 3.60 -11.11 9.33
N ALA A 566 2.99 -9.95 9.63
CA ALA A 566 1.91 -9.41 8.82
C ALA A 566 2.46 -8.79 7.54
N PHE A 567 3.53 -8.00 7.66
CA PHE A 567 4.13 -7.26 6.56
C PHE A 567 4.85 -8.16 5.54
N ASP A 568 5.72 -9.06 5.99
CA ASP A 568 6.54 -9.93 5.12
C ASP A 568 5.69 -10.97 4.36
N SER A 569 4.44 -11.19 4.77
CA SER A 569 3.48 -11.99 4.01
C SER A 569 2.92 -11.26 2.77
N LYS A 570 3.33 -10.02 2.51
CA LYS A 570 2.86 -9.16 1.42
C LYS A 570 3.99 -8.90 0.44
N ALA A 571 3.83 -9.35 -0.80
CA ALA A 571 4.85 -9.26 -1.83
C ALA A 571 4.84 -7.91 -2.58
N PHE A 572 4.85 -6.77 -1.88
CA PHE A 572 4.82 -5.43 -2.49
C PHE A 572 5.86 -5.24 -3.61
N TRP A 573 7.07 -5.78 -3.41
CA TRP A 573 8.15 -5.78 -4.42
C TRP A 573 7.73 -6.49 -5.72
N ARG A 574 6.97 -7.58 -5.62
CA ARG A 574 6.50 -8.35 -6.78
C ARG A 574 5.34 -7.65 -7.46
N LEU A 575 4.46 -6.99 -6.72
CA LEU A 575 3.43 -6.11 -7.30
C LEU A 575 4.07 -4.99 -8.12
N ALA A 576 5.06 -4.29 -7.56
CA ALA A 576 5.79 -3.23 -8.27
C ALA A 576 6.47 -3.74 -9.55
N MET A 577 7.08 -4.93 -9.51
CA MET A 577 7.61 -5.55 -10.73
C MET A 577 6.51 -5.88 -11.73
N SER A 578 5.38 -6.43 -11.30
CA SER A 578 4.39 -7.00 -12.22
C SER A 578 3.47 -5.95 -12.85
N ALA A 579 3.13 -4.90 -12.09
CA ALA A 579 2.12 -3.92 -12.49
C ALA A 579 2.68 -2.74 -13.31
N TYR A 580 3.98 -2.44 -13.27
CA TYR A 580 4.54 -1.23 -13.90
C TYR A 580 5.37 -1.53 -15.14
N SER A 581 5.08 -0.86 -16.24
CA SER A 581 5.83 -0.97 -17.50
C SER A 581 7.18 -0.25 -17.43
N PHE A 582 8.10 -0.59 -18.35
CA PHE A 582 9.35 0.16 -18.53
C PHE A 582 9.20 1.41 -19.42
N ILE A 583 7.96 1.78 -19.80
CA ILE A 583 7.67 2.95 -20.64
C ILE A 583 8.23 4.21 -19.99
N GLN A 584 8.83 5.09 -20.80
CA GLN A 584 9.26 6.41 -20.39
C GLN A 584 8.53 7.47 -21.21
N ASP A 585 8.11 8.55 -20.55
CA ASP A 585 7.43 9.70 -21.14
C ASP A 585 8.33 10.93 -21.00
N ASP A 586 8.60 11.61 -22.12
CA ASP A 586 9.46 12.79 -22.19
C ASP A 586 8.74 14.09 -21.76
N THR A 587 7.43 14.03 -21.48
CA THR A 587 6.59 15.19 -21.19
C THR A 587 6.48 15.54 -19.69
N GLY A 588 6.97 14.71 -18.77
CA GLY A 588 6.96 15.04 -17.34
C GLY A 588 7.19 13.88 -16.37
N PHE A 589 7.55 14.23 -15.12
CA PHE A 589 7.92 13.32 -14.04
C PHE A 589 6.82 12.32 -13.64
N GLU A 590 5.56 12.78 -13.61
CA GLU A 590 4.39 11.99 -13.16
C GLU A 590 3.90 10.96 -14.19
N ARG A 591 4.52 10.88 -15.38
CA ARG A 591 4.10 9.96 -16.45
C ARG A 591 5.10 8.84 -16.77
N ASN A 592 6.25 8.80 -16.09
CA ASN A 592 7.28 7.77 -16.33
C ASN A 592 6.91 6.44 -15.68
N HIS A 593 7.10 5.33 -16.38
CA HIS A 593 6.78 3.98 -15.93
C HIS A 593 5.29 3.76 -15.65
N ARG A 594 4.51 3.79 -16.73
CA ARG A 594 3.04 3.71 -16.68
C ARG A 594 2.59 2.44 -15.96
N PRO A 595 1.71 2.56 -14.94
CA PRO A 595 1.12 1.41 -14.27
C PRO A 595 0.04 0.79 -15.17
N LEU A 596 -0.04 -0.53 -15.13
CA LEU A 596 -1.19 -1.24 -15.66
C LEU A 596 -2.34 -1.11 -14.66
N MET A 597 -3.29 -0.24 -15.00
CA MET A 597 -4.29 0.23 -14.05
C MET A 597 -5.11 -0.90 -13.39
N SER A 598 -5.30 -0.75 -12.08
CA SER A 598 -6.17 -1.55 -11.20
C SER A 598 -6.56 -0.70 -9.99
N GLY A 599 -7.82 -0.72 -9.58
CA GLY A 599 -8.41 0.11 -8.53
C GLY A 599 -8.36 1.60 -8.84
N VAL A 600 -8.56 2.44 -7.83
CA VAL A 600 -8.61 3.90 -7.97
C VAL A 600 -7.21 4.45 -8.22
N ASP A 601 -7.09 5.33 -9.22
CA ASP A 601 -5.85 6.04 -9.59
C ASP A 601 -4.66 5.12 -9.98
N GLY A 602 -4.81 4.39 -11.08
CA GLY A 602 -3.68 3.68 -11.72
C GLY A 602 -2.73 4.59 -12.50
N GLY A 603 -2.71 5.91 -12.23
CA GLY A 603 -1.93 6.90 -12.98
C GLY A 603 -0.67 7.38 -12.27
N THR A 604 -0.50 7.10 -10.97
CA THR A 604 0.70 7.51 -10.24
C THR A 604 1.86 6.53 -10.48
N PRO A 605 3.04 7.02 -10.89
CA PRO A 605 4.14 6.15 -11.31
C PRO A 605 4.90 5.53 -10.14
N ALA A 606 5.53 4.37 -10.36
CA ALA A 606 6.25 3.59 -9.31
C ALA A 606 7.52 4.28 -8.77
N ASN A 607 7.93 5.39 -9.38
CA ASN A 607 9.01 6.23 -8.87
C ASN A 607 8.49 7.34 -7.95
N ASN A 608 7.18 7.61 -7.87
CA ASN A 608 6.60 8.65 -7.03
C ASN A 608 6.90 8.40 -5.56
N GLU A 609 7.49 9.42 -4.95
CA GLU A 609 8.17 9.46 -3.67
C GLU A 609 9.10 8.26 -3.37
N GLY A 610 9.71 7.72 -4.43
CA GLY A 610 10.72 6.67 -4.30
C GLY A 610 10.18 5.29 -3.93
N TRP A 611 8.93 4.97 -4.25
CA TRP A 611 8.30 3.68 -3.92
C TRP A 611 9.18 2.46 -4.24
N THR A 612 9.68 2.35 -5.48
CA THR A 612 10.57 1.24 -5.88
C THR A 612 11.93 1.24 -5.16
N SER A 613 12.49 2.41 -4.83
CA SER A 613 13.72 2.54 -4.04
C SER A 613 13.51 2.08 -2.59
N LEU A 614 12.35 2.42 -2.02
CA LEU A 614 11.98 2.04 -0.66
C LEU A 614 11.83 0.53 -0.50
N LEU A 615 11.27 -0.14 -1.51
CA LEU A 615 11.05 -1.57 -1.50
C LEU A 615 12.34 -2.40 -1.51
N LEU A 616 13.50 -1.86 -1.92
CA LEU A 616 14.79 -2.55 -1.84
C LEU A 616 15.06 -3.11 -0.44
N GLY A 617 14.68 -2.36 0.61
CA GLY A 617 14.85 -2.77 2.01
C GLY A 617 13.86 -3.84 2.49
N THR A 618 12.88 -4.21 1.64
CA THR A 618 11.80 -5.16 1.97
C THR A 618 11.90 -6.47 1.22
N VAL A 619 12.76 -6.54 0.19
CA VAL A 619 12.84 -7.71 -0.68
C VAL A 619 13.52 -8.87 0.05
N PRO A 620 12.93 -10.08 0.05
CA PRO A 620 13.57 -11.26 0.62
C PRO A 620 14.94 -11.52 -0.02
N ALA A 621 15.93 -11.95 0.77
CA ALA A 621 17.32 -12.09 0.32
C ALA A 621 17.49 -12.94 -0.96
N GLY A 622 16.70 -14.02 -1.11
CA GLY A 622 16.73 -14.87 -2.31
C GLY A 622 16.07 -14.26 -3.55
N GLN A 623 15.31 -13.17 -3.39
CA GLN A 623 14.62 -12.45 -4.47
C GLN A 623 15.30 -11.11 -4.81
N LEU A 624 16.15 -10.61 -3.90
CA LEU A 624 16.84 -9.33 -4.05
C LEU A 624 17.64 -9.22 -5.37
N PRO A 625 18.37 -10.24 -5.86
CA PRO A 625 19.06 -10.15 -7.15
C PRO A 625 18.14 -9.83 -8.34
N TYR A 626 16.92 -10.40 -8.36
CA TYR A 626 15.94 -10.18 -9.43
C TYR A 626 15.29 -8.81 -9.34
N TYR A 627 14.93 -8.38 -8.13
CA TYR A 627 14.40 -7.04 -7.91
C TYR A 627 15.47 -5.97 -8.21
N LEU A 628 16.73 -6.23 -7.89
CA LEU A 628 17.84 -5.33 -8.21
C LEU A 628 18.03 -5.18 -9.72
N TRP A 629 17.94 -6.28 -10.48
CA TRP A 629 17.96 -6.23 -11.95
C TRP A 629 16.84 -5.34 -12.51
N PHE A 630 15.64 -5.45 -11.94
CA PHE A 630 14.50 -4.60 -12.30
C PHE A 630 14.77 -3.16 -11.93
N TYR A 631 15.15 -2.91 -10.68
CA TYR A 631 15.41 -1.58 -10.14
C TYR A 631 16.47 -0.83 -10.95
N ASP A 632 17.58 -1.48 -11.32
CA ASP A 632 18.64 -0.82 -12.06
C ASP A 632 18.20 -0.35 -13.45
N ARG A 633 17.33 -1.10 -14.11
CA ARG A 633 16.75 -0.73 -15.42
C ARG A 633 15.59 0.23 -15.32
N PHE A 634 14.89 0.20 -14.20
CA PHE A 634 13.77 1.08 -13.93
C PHE A 634 14.27 2.46 -13.50
N ASN A 635 15.02 2.53 -12.40
CA ASN A 635 15.48 3.76 -11.74
C ASN A 635 17.00 3.89 -11.57
N GLY A 636 17.77 2.79 -11.63
CA GLY A 636 19.21 2.83 -11.35
C GLY A 636 20.09 3.19 -12.54
N GLN A 637 21.36 2.79 -12.47
CA GLN A 637 22.37 3.16 -13.46
C GLN A 637 22.03 2.67 -14.88
N ALA A 638 21.37 1.51 -15.01
CA ALA A 638 21.00 0.92 -16.29
C ALA A 638 19.70 1.51 -16.90
N SER A 639 19.01 2.40 -16.17
CA SER A 639 17.82 3.08 -16.68
C SER A 639 18.21 4.07 -17.77
N PRO A 640 17.49 4.08 -18.91
CA PRO A 640 17.70 5.07 -19.96
C PRO A 640 17.19 6.46 -19.59
N ALA A 641 16.54 6.62 -18.42
CA ALA A 641 16.02 7.90 -17.96
C ALA A 641 17.17 8.90 -17.70
N PRO A 642 16.97 10.21 -17.98
CA PRO A 642 17.90 11.25 -17.57
C PRO A 642 18.20 11.18 -16.06
N ALA A 643 19.45 11.46 -15.68
CA ALA A 643 19.88 11.41 -14.27
C ALA A 643 19.02 12.25 -13.32
N ALA A 644 18.43 13.35 -13.83
CA ALA A 644 17.54 14.21 -13.06
C ALA A 644 16.23 13.54 -12.60
N ILE A 645 15.78 12.46 -13.25
CA ILE A 645 14.46 11.83 -12.99
C ILE A 645 14.52 10.35 -12.57
N LYS A 646 15.71 9.73 -12.59
CA LYS A 646 15.98 8.33 -12.26
C LYS A 646 15.47 7.89 -10.88
N TYR A 647 15.65 8.72 -9.86
CA TYR A 647 15.45 8.33 -8.44
C TYR A 647 14.35 9.11 -7.77
N ASP A 648 13.33 9.52 -8.52
CA ASP A 648 12.43 10.59 -8.14
C ASP A 648 13.13 11.96 -8.08
N ALA A 649 12.79 12.83 -9.05
CA ALA A 649 13.39 14.14 -9.18
C ALA A 649 13.04 15.07 -8.00
N PHE A 650 11.89 14.89 -7.37
CA PHE A 650 11.30 15.86 -6.44
C PHE A 650 11.09 15.29 -5.04
N ARG A 651 11.07 13.96 -4.86
CA ARG A 651 10.55 13.34 -3.63
C ARG A 651 11.25 12.03 -3.27
N ALA A 652 12.04 12.01 -2.20
CA ALA A 652 12.44 10.83 -1.40
C ALA A 652 13.19 9.65 -2.06
N GLY A 653 13.10 9.38 -3.36
CA GLY A 653 13.64 8.17 -3.97
C GLY A 653 15.15 8.09 -3.90
N THR A 654 15.86 9.21 -3.98
CA THR A 654 17.31 9.25 -3.68
C THR A 654 17.61 8.90 -2.23
N THR A 655 16.77 9.32 -1.27
CA THR A 655 16.92 8.99 0.15
C THR A 655 16.85 7.48 0.34
N TRP A 656 15.82 6.85 -0.22
CA TRP A 656 15.62 5.41 -0.09
C TRP A 656 16.63 4.59 -0.88
N ALA A 657 17.06 5.05 -2.06
CA ALA A 657 18.12 4.42 -2.84
C ALA A 657 19.41 4.38 -2.02
N LEU A 658 19.81 5.53 -1.46
CA LEU A 658 21.00 5.62 -0.61
C LEU A 658 20.89 4.71 0.62
N ILE A 659 19.73 4.62 1.24
CA ILE A 659 19.54 3.79 2.45
C ILE A 659 19.49 2.31 2.13
N TYR A 660 18.88 1.86 1.03
CA TYR A 660 18.56 0.43 0.85
C TYR A 660 19.24 -0.25 -0.33
N TYR A 661 19.89 0.47 -1.25
CA TYR A 661 20.56 -0.16 -2.39
C TYR A 661 21.72 -1.08 -1.93
N PRO A 662 21.70 -2.38 -2.29
CA PRO A 662 22.72 -3.33 -1.87
C PRO A 662 24.03 -3.15 -2.65
N GLN A 663 25.18 -3.21 -1.96
CA GLN A 663 26.50 -3.09 -2.62
C GLN A 663 27.06 -4.43 -3.09
N ASP A 664 26.75 -5.50 -2.36
CA ASP A 664 27.38 -6.81 -2.55
C ASP A 664 26.47 -7.81 -3.27
N THR A 665 25.40 -7.33 -3.91
CA THR A 665 24.43 -8.16 -4.64
C THR A 665 24.60 -7.97 -6.13
N THR A 666 24.82 -9.07 -6.86
CA THR A 666 24.84 -9.05 -8.32
C THR A 666 23.41 -9.15 -8.86
N PRO A 667 22.98 -8.24 -9.74
CA PRO A 667 21.67 -8.33 -10.40
C PRO A 667 21.53 -9.62 -11.21
N LEU A 668 20.37 -10.28 -11.14
CA LEU A 668 20.06 -11.49 -11.92
C LEU A 668 18.82 -11.27 -12.79
N ASP A 669 18.88 -11.73 -14.04
CA ASP A 669 17.75 -11.66 -14.96
C ASP A 669 16.54 -12.47 -14.43
N PRO A 670 15.38 -11.84 -14.24
CA PRO A 670 14.18 -12.50 -13.72
C PRO A 670 13.51 -13.47 -14.71
N ALA A 671 13.93 -13.55 -15.98
CA ALA A 671 13.36 -14.46 -16.98
C ALA A 671 13.39 -15.94 -16.53
N GLY A 672 14.44 -16.35 -15.81
CA GLY A 672 14.58 -17.73 -15.30
C GLY A 672 13.87 -18.00 -13.96
N ALA A 673 13.31 -16.98 -13.30
CA ALA A 673 12.75 -17.07 -11.95
C ALA A 673 11.23 -17.28 -11.90
N ASN A 674 10.58 -17.45 -13.06
CA ASN A 674 9.11 -17.53 -13.20
C ASN A 674 8.36 -16.38 -12.50
N LEU A 675 8.86 -15.15 -12.67
CA LEU A 675 8.28 -13.93 -12.09
C LEU A 675 7.31 -13.21 -13.04
N ARG A 676 7.13 -13.72 -14.27
CA ARG A 676 6.32 -13.10 -15.33
C ARG A 676 4.81 -13.09 -15.09
N THR A 677 4.34 -13.83 -14.09
CA THR A 677 2.93 -13.82 -13.66
C THR A 677 2.83 -13.43 -12.20
N LEU A 678 1.75 -12.74 -11.83
CA LEU A 678 1.36 -12.47 -10.45
C LEU A 678 -0.13 -12.74 -10.31
N ALA A 679 -0.49 -13.59 -9.36
CA ALA A 679 -1.88 -13.94 -9.07
C ALA A 679 -2.17 -13.75 -7.59
N ASP A 680 -3.18 -12.94 -7.28
CA ASP A 680 -3.75 -12.76 -5.97
C ASP A 680 -5.22 -13.18 -6.02
N THR A 681 -5.49 -14.45 -5.70
CA THR A 681 -6.87 -14.97 -5.71
C THR A 681 -7.69 -14.50 -4.52
N ILE A 682 -7.07 -13.90 -3.50
CA ILE A 682 -7.74 -13.38 -2.30
C ILE A 682 -8.34 -12.00 -2.59
N LYS A 683 -7.62 -11.16 -3.33
CA LYS A 683 -8.13 -9.85 -3.77
C LYS A 683 -8.68 -9.88 -5.20
N GLY A 684 -8.38 -10.93 -5.96
CA GLY A 684 -8.86 -11.12 -7.33
C GLY A 684 -8.09 -10.25 -8.32
N VAL A 685 -6.75 -10.26 -8.28
CA VAL A 685 -5.90 -9.47 -9.18
C VAL A 685 -4.87 -10.35 -9.86
N PHE A 686 -4.75 -10.20 -11.17
CA PHE A 686 -3.88 -11.02 -12.02
C PHE A 686 -3.10 -10.14 -12.99
N TYR A 687 -1.78 -10.32 -13.03
CA TYR A 687 -0.88 -9.67 -13.97
C TYR A 687 -0.07 -10.70 -14.74
N PHE A 688 0.12 -10.44 -16.04
CA PHE A 688 0.86 -11.26 -16.98
C PHE A 688 1.84 -10.38 -17.74
N ARG A 689 3.07 -10.85 -17.96
CA ARG A 689 4.12 -10.14 -18.67
C ARG A 689 4.86 -11.08 -19.61
N ASN A 690 5.11 -10.66 -20.85
CA ASN A 690 5.84 -11.51 -21.81
C ASN A 690 7.34 -11.64 -21.49
N ARG A 691 8.01 -10.55 -21.09
CA ARG A 691 9.46 -10.49 -20.88
C ARG A 691 9.86 -9.35 -19.94
N TRP A 692 11.07 -9.43 -19.42
CA TRP A 692 11.70 -8.39 -18.61
C TRP A 692 12.85 -7.80 -19.43
N GLN A 693 12.59 -6.77 -20.24
CA GLN A 693 13.63 -6.25 -21.13
C GLN A 693 13.62 -4.73 -21.26
N ASP A 694 12.53 -4.16 -21.77
CA ASP A 694 12.44 -2.77 -22.22
C ASP A 694 10.99 -2.27 -22.22
N ALA A 695 10.80 -1.01 -22.63
CA ALA A 695 9.49 -0.36 -22.76
C ALA A 695 8.55 -1.04 -23.79
N ASP A 696 9.07 -1.92 -24.64
CA ASP A 696 8.30 -2.66 -25.64
C ASP A 696 7.77 -4.00 -25.10
N ASP A 697 7.88 -4.24 -23.80
CA ASP A 697 7.22 -5.36 -23.16
C ASP A 697 5.68 -5.27 -23.25
N ILE A 698 5.03 -6.41 -23.01
CA ILE A 698 3.58 -6.54 -23.06
C ILE A 698 3.12 -6.96 -21.67
N LEU A 699 2.25 -6.14 -21.08
CA LEU A 699 1.63 -6.37 -19.79
C LEU A 699 0.11 -6.48 -19.96
N VAL A 700 -0.48 -7.50 -19.34
CA VAL A 700 -1.92 -7.72 -19.30
C VAL A 700 -2.37 -7.86 -17.86
N SER A 701 -3.50 -7.25 -17.52
CA SER A 701 -4.15 -7.42 -16.22
C SER A 701 -5.55 -7.96 -16.39
N SER A 702 -6.01 -8.72 -15.40
CA SER A 702 -7.39 -9.14 -15.30
C SER A 702 -7.84 -9.11 -13.84
N MET A 703 -9.07 -8.66 -13.60
CA MET A 703 -9.61 -8.45 -12.27
C MET A 703 -10.81 -9.36 -12.00
N GLY A 704 -10.79 -10.00 -10.84
CA GLY A 704 -11.92 -10.66 -10.20
C GLY A 704 -12.53 -9.87 -9.05
N ASP A 705 -11.77 -8.95 -8.43
CA ASP A 705 -12.27 -7.99 -7.43
C ASP A 705 -13.11 -8.64 -6.31
N PHE A 706 -12.44 -9.45 -5.48
CA PHE A 706 -13.12 -10.42 -4.61
C PHE A 706 -14.00 -9.78 -3.54
N LYS A 707 -13.53 -8.71 -2.91
CA LYS A 707 -14.18 -8.18 -1.71
C LYS A 707 -13.94 -6.70 -1.55
N ASN A 708 -15.05 -5.99 -1.38
CA ASN A 708 -15.10 -4.62 -0.94
C ASN A 708 -15.14 -4.59 0.60
N ASP A 709 -14.03 -4.22 1.21
CA ASP A 709 -13.84 -4.16 2.65
C ASP A 709 -14.34 -2.84 3.29
N GLY A 710 -14.88 -1.90 2.49
CA GLY A 710 -15.46 -0.62 2.94
C GLY A 710 -14.43 0.37 3.52
N GLN A 711 -14.81 1.65 3.63
CA GLN A 711 -14.02 2.81 4.15
C GLN A 711 -12.80 3.30 3.35
N GLY A 712 -12.22 2.51 2.44
CA GLY A 712 -11.25 2.98 1.44
C GLY A 712 -11.92 3.29 0.10
N TRP A 713 -11.14 3.80 -0.86
CA TRP A 713 -11.60 3.87 -2.25
C TRP A 713 -11.90 2.47 -2.80
N ASN A 714 -12.92 2.35 -3.64
CA ASN A 714 -13.31 1.08 -4.25
C ASN A 714 -14.03 1.33 -5.56
N THR A 715 -13.90 0.38 -6.47
CA THR A 715 -14.50 0.38 -7.79
C THR A 715 -14.93 -1.05 -8.10
N ALA A 716 -16.04 -1.25 -8.85
CA ALA A 716 -16.51 -2.59 -9.20
C ALA A 716 -15.78 -3.13 -10.43
N GLU A 717 -14.61 -3.71 -10.22
CA GLU A 717 -13.67 -4.04 -11.28
C GLU A 717 -13.72 -5.50 -11.71
N ALA A 718 -14.60 -6.34 -11.15
CA ALA A 718 -14.71 -7.71 -11.66
C ALA A 718 -14.94 -7.70 -13.18
N PHE A 719 -14.20 -8.57 -13.88
CA PHE A 719 -14.04 -8.65 -15.34
C PHE A 719 -13.16 -7.60 -16.00
N GLN A 720 -12.66 -6.60 -15.28
CA GLN A 720 -11.79 -5.58 -15.87
C GLN A 720 -10.54 -6.21 -16.48
N ILE A 721 -10.15 -5.70 -17.65
CA ILE A 721 -8.89 -6.04 -18.32
C ILE A 721 -8.09 -4.78 -18.62
N GLY A 722 -6.76 -4.88 -18.55
CA GLY A 722 -5.83 -3.83 -18.94
C GLY A 722 -4.79 -4.35 -19.92
N LEU A 723 -4.27 -3.47 -20.78
CA LEU A 723 -3.25 -3.81 -21.77
C LEU A 723 -2.28 -2.65 -21.99
N ILE A 724 -1.00 -2.91 -21.74
CA ILE A 724 0.13 -2.12 -22.22
C ILE A 724 0.95 -3.01 -23.17
N ALA A 725 1.29 -2.52 -24.35
CA ALA A 725 2.10 -3.24 -25.32
C ALA A 725 2.89 -2.29 -26.21
N PHE A 726 4.16 -2.62 -26.47
CA PHE A 726 5.01 -1.89 -27.43
C PHE A 726 5.06 -0.38 -27.14
N GLY A 727 5.32 0.00 -25.89
CA GLY A 727 5.37 1.41 -25.51
C GLY A 727 4.01 2.13 -25.43
N THR A 728 2.89 1.44 -25.64
CA THR A 728 1.55 2.05 -25.68
C THR A 728 0.60 1.41 -24.68
N GLN A 729 -0.12 2.23 -23.91
CA GLN A 729 -1.27 1.80 -23.13
C GLN A 729 -2.51 1.74 -24.02
N PHE A 730 -2.95 0.54 -24.40
CA PHE A 730 -4.13 0.35 -25.26
C PHE A 730 -5.43 0.33 -24.47
N ILE A 731 -5.43 -0.32 -23.30
CA ILE A 731 -6.63 -0.53 -22.49
C ILE A 731 -6.33 -0.05 -21.07
N GLY A 732 -7.03 1.02 -20.67
CA GLY A 732 -6.95 1.63 -19.34
C GLY A 732 -8.06 1.15 -18.41
N GLY A 733 -8.15 1.78 -17.24
CA GLY A 733 -9.25 1.62 -16.29
C GLY A 733 -9.90 2.96 -15.94
N PRO A 734 -10.78 3.01 -14.93
CA PRO A 734 -11.62 4.17 -14.66
C PRO A 734 -10.95 5.39 -13.98
N GLY A 735 -9.64 5.41 -13.76
CA GLY A 735 -8.96 6.38 -12.89
C GLY A 735 -9.63 6.56 -11.51
N LYS A 736 -9.98 7.81 -11.19
CA LYS A 736 -10.82 8.21 -10.03
C LYS A 736 -12.30 8.41 -10.40
N SER A 737 -12.69 8.03 -11.62
CA SER A 737 -14.04 8.18 -12.13
C SER A 737 -14.96 7.05 -11.68
N ASP A 738 -16.20 7.39 -11.40
CA ASP A 738 -17.31 6.45 -11.16
C ASP A 738 -18.22 6.31 -12.39
N VAL A 739 -17.81 6.84 -13.55
CA VAL A 739 -18.58 6.76 -14.79
C VAL A 739 -18.42 5.36 -15.39
N ASP A 740 -19.54 4.61 -15.50
CA ASP A 740 -19.58 3.23 -16.01
C ASP A 740 -18.84 3.03 -17.34
N ALA A 741 -18.90 4.01 -18.23
CA ALA A 741 -18.23 4.00 -19.54
C ALA A 741 -16.69 3.96 -19.45
N ASN A 742 -16.09 4.37 -18.33
CA ASN A 742 -14.64 4.43 -18.16
C ASN A 742 -14.05 3.10 -17.67
N PHE A 743 -14.87 2.06 -17.48
CA PHE A 743 -14.43 0.75 -17.03
C PHE A 743 -14.22 -0.22 -18.20
N SER A 744 -13.06 -0.84 -18.30
CA SER A 744 -12.78 -1.89 -19.31
C SER A 744 -13.37 -3.25 -18.92
N THR A 745 -14.69 -3.31 -18.73
CA THR A 745 -15.45 -4.43 -18.14
C THR A 745 -16.72 -4.78 -18.95
N LEU A 746 -17.56 -5.67 -18.42
CA LEU A 746 -18.90 -5.93 -18.94
C LEU A 746 -19.91 -4.96 -18.29
N LEU A 747 -20.78 -4.34 -19.09
CA LEU A 747 -21.93 -3.58 -18.59
C LEU A 747 -23.22 -4.34 -18.91
N VAL A 748 -24.19 -4.28 -18.00
CA VAL A 748 -25.53 -4.86 -18.18
C VAL A 748 -26.54 -3.73 -18.22
N ASP A 749 -27.17 -3.53 -19.37
CA ASP A 749 -28.02 -2.37 -19.67
C ASP A 749 -27.32 -1.02 -19.42
N GLY A 750 -26.03 -0.98 -19.75
CA GLY A 750 -25.17 0.19 -19.58
C GLY A 750 -24.68 0.44 -18.16
N ILE A 751 -24.89 -0.49 -17.21
CA ILE A 751 -24.55 -0.30 -15.79
C ILE A 751 -23.35 -1.17 -15.38
N ASN A 752 -22.41 -0.57 -14.65
CA ASN A 752 -21.36 -1.26 -13.90
C ASN A 752 -21.79 -1.41 -12.42
N ASP A 753 -22.44 -2.51 -12.07
CA ASP A 753 -23.11 -2.62 -10.77
C ASP A 753 -22.12 -2.69 -9.58
N THR A 754 -22.28 -1.79 -8.62
CA THR A 754 -21.46 -1.63 -7.41
C THR A 754 -22.22 -1.99 -6.12
N SER A 755 -23.45 -2.51 -6.22
CA SER A 755 -24.36 -2.69 -5.09
C SER A 755 -23.96 -3.79 -4.10
N SER A 756 -23.05 -4.68 -4.48
CA SER A 756 -22.58 -5.81 -3.66
C SER A 756 -21.26 -5.51 -2.95
N ALA A 757 -21.12 -6.04 -1.72
CA ALA A 757 -19.86 -6.03 -0.98
C ALA A 757 -18.85 -7.08 -1.48
N VAL A 758 -19.29 -8.05 -2.28
CA VAL A 758 -18.46 -9.07 -2.94
C VAL A 758 -18.76 -8.97 -4.42
N ILE A 759 -17.78 -8.54 -5.21
CA ILE A 759 -18.02 -8.10 -6.59
C ILE A 759 -17.68 -9.24 -7.55
N GLY A 760 -16.61 -10.00 -7.33
CA GLY A 760 -16.40 -11.26 -8.02
C GLY A 760 -15.52 -12.23 -7.24
N LYS A 761 -14.91 -13.21 -7.92
CA LYS A 761 -13.84 -14.08 -7.42
C LYS A 761 -13.16 -14.81 -8.56
N ALA A 762 -11.94 -15.27 -8.35
CA ALA A 762 -11.32 -16.22 -9.27
C ALA A 762 -11.80 -17.65 -8.98
N ASP A 763 -12.51 -18.24 -9.93
CA ASP A 763 -12.95 -19.64 -9.91
C ASP A 763 -11.82 -20.58 -10.31
N TYR A 764 -10.98 -20.15 -11.25
CA TYR A 764 -9.88 -20.93 -11.78
C TYR A 764 -8.74 -20.02 -12.20
N TYR A 765 -7.51 -20.38 -11.87
CA TYR A 765 -6.31 -19.74 -12.41
C TYR A 765 -5.25 -20.80 -12.68
N ALA A 766 -4.61 -20.71 -13.84
CA ALA A 766 -3.41 -21.47 -14.18
C ALA A 766 -2.46 -20.60 -14.98
N ALA A 767 -1.22 -20.47 -14.50
CA ALA A 767 -0.14 -19.95 -15.33
C ALA A 767 0.18 -20.94 -16.45
N ASP A 768 0.74 -20.44 -17.54
CA ASP A 768 1.18 -21.30 -18.63
C ASP A 768 2.31 -22.25 -18.18
N ALA A 769 2.22 -23.52 -18.56
CA ALA A 769 3.16 -24.55 -18.14
C ALA A 769 4.56 -24.40 -18.76
N SER A 770 4.68 -23.73 -19.91
CA SER A 770 5.97 -23.38 -20.53
C SER A 770 6.70 -22.26 -19.78
N GLY A 771 5.99 -21.53 -18.93
CA GLY A 771 6.50 -20.37 -18.21
C GLY A 771 6.64 -19.12 -19.09
N ASN A 772 6.00 -19.06 -20.27
CA ASN A 772 6.03 -17.91 -21.20
C ASN A 772 5.52 -16.58 -20.59
N GLY A 773 4.89 -16.62 -19.42
CA GLY A 773 4.34 -15.46 -18.72
C GLY A 773 2.84 -15.23 -18.93
N GLY A 774 2.20 -16.06 -19.76
CA GLY A 774 0.77 -16.12 -19.98
C GLY A 774 0.05 -17.05 -19.00
N GLY A 775 -1.22 -17.31 -19.28
CA GLY A 775 -2.05 -18.19 -18.48
C GLY A 775 -3.54 -18.11 -18.82
N TYR A 776 -4.33 -18.79 -17.99
CA TYR A 776 -5.76 -18.90 -18.13
C TYR A 776 -6.46 -18.62 -16.80
N LEU A 777 -7.54 -17.84 -16.86
CA LEU A 777 -8.31 -17.40 -15.70
C LEU A 777 -9.80 -17.56 -15.98
N ILE A 778 -10.57 -17.97 -14.96
CA ILE A 778 -12.02 -17.85 -14.94
C ILE A 778 -12.39 -17.00 -13.72
N VAL A 779 -13.03 -15.88 -13.99
CA VAL A 779 -13.63 -15.01 -12.96
C VAL A 779 -15.12 -15.30 -12.90
N ASP A 780 -15.65 -15.47 -11.69
CA ASP A 780 -17.08 -15.46 -11.40
C ASP A 780 -17.45 -14.06 -10.91
N GLY A 781 -18.24 -13.34 -11.72
CA GLY A 781 -18.73 -11.99 -11.43
C GLY A 781 -20.23 -11.99 -11.10
N ASN A 782 -20.83 -13.14 -10.81
CA ASN A 782 -22.27 -13.24 -10.65
C ASN A 782 -22.83 -12.30 -9.57
N THR A 783 -22.11 -12.17 -8.45
CA THR A 783 -22.51 -11.30 -7.34
C THR A 783 -22.52 -9.82 -7.69
N LYS A 784 -21.73 -9.40 -8.69
CA LYS A 784 -21.75 -8.04 -9.24
C LYS A 784 -23.12 -7.69 -9.82
N TYR A 785 -23.65 -8.56 -10.68
CA TYR A 785 -24.84 -8.26 -11.47
C TYR A 785 -26.13 -8.89 -10.92
N THR A 786 -26.10 -9.45 -9.71
CA THR A 786 -27.29 -10.10 -9.12
C THR A 786 -28.48 -9.12 -8.99
N ALA A 787 -28.23 -7.84 -8.71
CA ALA A 787 -29.29 -6.83 -8.63
C ALA A 787 -29.91 -6.48 -10.00
N ARG A 788 -29.27 -6.90 -11.09
CA ARG A 788 -29.78 -6.78 -12.47
C ARG A 788 -30.62 -7.98 -12.92
N GLY A 789 -30.63 -9.08 -12.16
CA GLY A 789 -31.39 -10.29 -12.48
C GLY A 789 -30.53 -11.50 -12.84
N LEU A 790 -29.25 -11.28 -13.19
CA LEU A 790 -28.39 -12.33 -13.73
C LEU A 790 -28.26 -13.53 -12.77
N THR A 791 -28.45 -14.73 -13.33
CA THR A 791 -28.32 -15.99 -12.60
C THR A 791 -26.88 -16.50 -12.60
N SER A 792 -26.11 -16.21 -13.66
CA SER A 792 -24.68 -16.50 -13.75
C SER A 792 -23.99 -15.49 -14.66
N ALA A 793 -22.80 -15.02 -14.25
CA ALA A 793 -21.88 -14.27 -15.10
C ALA A 793 -20.45 -14.76 -14.86
N LYS A 794 -19.80 -15.30 -15.88
CA LYS A 794 -18.40 -15.75 -15.79
C LYS A 794 -17.57 -15.26 -16.97
N ARG A 795 -16.38 -14.73 -16.71
CA ARG A 795 -15.41 -14.35 -17.74
C ARG A 795 -14.27 -15.34 -17.74
N HIS A 796 -14.09 -16.00 -18.88
CA HIS A 796 -12.92 -16.79 -19.20
C HIS A 796 -11.90 -15.87 -19.89
N THR A 797 -10.66 -15.81 -19.42
CA THR A 797 -9.59 -14.98 -19.99
C THR A 797 -8.39 -15.86 -20.34
N LEU A 798 -7.95 -15.84 -21.60
CA LEU A 798 -6.70 -16.41 -22.08
C LEU A 798 -5.70 -15.29 -22.36
N VAL A 799 -4.50 -15.42 -21.81
CA VAL A 799 -3.32 -14.62 -22.15
C VAL A 799 -2.25 -15.58 -22.67
N ASP A 800 -1.85 -15.43 -23.92
CA ASP A 800 -0.83 -16.28 -24.55
C ASP A 800 0.25 -15.43 -25.21
N PHE A 801 1.52 -15.73 -24.87
CA PHE A 801 2.72 -15.07 -25.37
C PHE A 801 3.62 -16.01 -26.19
N ASP A 802 3.18 -17.23 -26.53
CA ASP A 802 3.96 -18.20 -27.31
C ASP A 802 4.13 -17.84 -28.78
N GLY A 803 3.53 -16.72 -29.21
CA GLY A 803 3.68 -16.24 -30.58
C GLY A 803 2.89 -17.06 -31.61
N HIS A 804 1.95 -17.90 -31.18
CA HIS A 804 1.19 -18.77 -32.07
C HIS A 804 0.47 -18.02 -33.19
N ALA A 805 -0.14 -16.87 -32.87
CA ALA A 805 -0.85 -16.00 -33.81
C ALA A 805 -0.26 -14.58 -33.86
N ALA A 806 0.26 -14.11 -32.73
CA ALA A 806 0.90 -12.80 -32.60
C ALA A 806 1.71 -12.79 -31.29
N PRO A 807 2.56 -11.78 -31.06
CA PRO A 807 3.27 -11.61 -29.79
C PRO A 807 2.36 -11.66 -28.55
N LEU A 808 1.11 -11.23 -28.66
CA LEU A 808 0.06 -11.45 -27.65
C LEU A 808 -1.20 -11.97 -28.33
N VAL A 809 -1.78 -13.02 -27.75
CA VAL A 809 -3.19 -13.38 -27.89
C VAL A 809 -3.90 -13.13 -26.55
N LEU A 810 -4.88 -12.24 -26.55
CA LEU A 810 -5.76 -11.94 -25.41
C LEU A 810 -7.20 -12.26 -25.79
N SER A 811 -7.81 -13.28 -25.20
CA SER A 811 -9.19 -13.64 -25.51
C SER A 811 -10.06 -13.70 -24.26
N THR A 812 -11.24 -13.08 -24.35
CA THR A 812 -12.27 -13.10 -23.31
C THR A 812 -13.53 -13.81 -23.81
N LEU A 813 -14.07 -14.71 -23.01
CA LEU A 813 -15.36 -15.35 -23.24
C LEU A 813 -16.25 -15.12 -22.01
N ASP A 814 -17.27 -14.27 -22.18
CA ASP A 814 -18.26 -13.99 -21.16
C ASP A 814 -19.45 -14.93 -21.31
N ARG A 815 -19.65 -15.78 -20.31
CA ARG A 815 -20.72 -16.76 -20.25
C ARG A 815 -21.78 -16.24 -19.28
N ILE A 816 -22.89 -15.79 -19.83
CA ILE A 816 -23.92 -15.07 -19.10
C ILE A 816 -25.23 -15.84 -19.24
N VAL A 817 -25.89 -16.08 -18.12
CA VAL A 817 -27.17 -16.79 -18.06
C VAL A 817 -28.18 -15.94 -17.33
N ASP A 818 -29.28 -15.65 -18.01
CA ASP A 818 -30.46 -15.03 -17.44
C ASP A 818 -31.75 -15.47 -18.15
N ASP A 819 -32.90 -15.23 -17.52
CA ASP A 819 -34.23 -15.49 -18.06
C ASP A 819 -34.90 -14.25 -18.68
N THR A 820 -34.30 -13.07 -18.51
CA THR A 820 -34.71 -11.81 -19.11
C THR A 820 -33.73 -11.31 -20.16
N VAL A 821 -34.25 -10.63 -21.19
CA VAL A 821 -33.43 -10.03 -22.24
C VAL A 821 -32.76 -8.75 -21.72
N HIS A 822 -31.45 -8.68 -21.86
CA HIS A 822 -30.60 -7.54 -21.53
C HIS A 822 -29.78 -7.07 -22.74
N THR A 823 -29.28 -5.85 -22.65
CA THR A 823 -28.14 -5.41 -23.48
C THR A 823 -26.85 -5.68 -22.72
N TYR A 824 -26.05 -6.61 -23.23
CA TYR A 824 -24.71 -6.89 -22.75
C TYR A 824 -23.69 -6.09 -23.54
N THR A 825 -22.95 -5.21 -22.87
CA THR A 825 -21.94 -4.34 -23.49
C THR A 825 -20.56 -4.73 -23.00
N TRP A 826 -19.74 -5.29 -23.88
CA TRP A 826 -18.32 -5.47 -23.61
C TRP A 826 -17.62 -4.13 -23.90
N ASN A 827 -17.19 -3.45 -22.83
CA ASN A 827 -16.73 -2.07 -22.83
C ASN A 827 -15.21 -2.02 -22.64
N LEU A 828 -14.52 -1.17 -23.39
CA LEU A 828 -13.10 -0.87 -23.23
C LEU A 828 -12.86 0.63 -23.13
N ASN A 829 -12.21 1.07 -22.05
CA ASN A 829 -11.61 2.39 -21.97
C ASN A 829 -10.29 2.38 -22.75
N VAL A 830 -10.22 3.10 -23.86
CA VAL A 830 -9.08 3.08 -24.79
C VAL A 830 -8.07 4.14 -24.36
N GLY A 831 -6.81 3.74 -24.15
CA GLY A 831 -5.77 4.69 -23.76
C GLY A 831 -5.84 5.12 -22.28
N ASP A 832 -5.77 6.42 -22.05
CA ASP A 832 -5.92 7.10 -20.75
C ASP A 832 -7.01 8.19 -20.80
N ASP A 833 -7.23 8.85 -19.67
CA ASP A 833 -8.38 9.73 -19.45
C ASP A 833 -8.36 11.07 -20.25
N ASP A 834 -7.23 11.43 -20.90
CA ASP A 834 -7.02 12.78 -21.45
C ASP A 834 -7.10 12.86 -22.99
N ASP A 835 -6.59 11.88 -23.74
CA ASP A 835 -6.60 11.92 -25.22
C ASP A 835 -6.49 10.55 -25.93
N ASN A 836 -6.81 9.46 -25.23
CA ASN A 836 -6.60 8.08 -25.67
C ASN A 836 -5.15 7.79 -26.12
N ASN A 837 -4.15 8.60 -25.73
CA ASN A 837 -2.77 8.53 -26.23
C ASN A 837 -2.64 8.62 -27.76
N GLY A 838 -3.59 9.30 -28.43
CA GLY A 838 -3.63 9.38 -29.89
C GLY A 838 -3.98 8.05 -30.59
N ILE A 839 -4.54 7.08 -29.86
CA ILE A 839 -5.01 5.81 -30.44
C ILE A 839 -6.22 6.06 -31.34
N VAL A 840 -6.13 5.59 -32.59
CA VAL A 840 -7.23 5.61 -33.56
C VAL A 840 -7.99 4.29 -33.50
N VAL A 841 -9.30 4.38 -33.33
CA VAL A 841 -10.20 3.21 -33.29
C VAL A 841 -10.98 3.12 -34.60
N THR A 842 -10.97 1.94 -35.21
CA THR A 842 -11.76 1.63 -36.41
C THR A 842 -12.49 0.30 -36.24
N SER A 843 -13.55 0.07 -37.01
CA SER A 843 -14.29 -1.19 -37.02
C SER A 843 -14.63 -1.64 -38.44
N GLY A 844 -14.96 -2.92 -38.59
CA GLY A 844 -15.32 -3.50 -39.88
C GLY A 844 -15.80 -4.95 -39.77
N MET A 845 -15.80 -5.67 -40.89
CA MET A 845 -16.21 -7.07 -40.98
C MET A 845 -15.13 -7.92 -41.63
N GLU A 846 -14.83 -9.09 -41.05
CA GLU A 846 -13.96 -10.11 -41.64
C GLU A 846 -14.61 -11.48 -41.49
N SER A 847 -14.66 -12.27 -42.57
CA SER A 847 -15.33 -13.59 -42.57
C SER A 847 -16.77 -13.56 -42.02
N GLY A 848 -17.49 -12.44 -42.22
CA GLY A 848 -18.86 -12.26 -41.71
C GLY A 848 -18.93 -11.99 -40.20
N ARG A 849 -17.83 -11.63 -39.55
CA ARG A 849 -17.76 -11.29 -38.12
C ARG A 849 -17.31 -9.84 -37.92
N PRO A 850 -17.89 -9.11 -36.95
CA PRO A 850 -17.41 -7.79 -36.58
C PRO A 850 -15.99 -7.83 -36.02
N TYR A 851 -15.18 -6.83 -36.36
CA TYR A 851 -13.89 -6.58 -35.75
C TYR A 851 -13.72 -5.11 -35.38
N PHE A 852 -12.80 -4.84 -34.46
CA PHE A 852 -12.27 -3.51 -34.16
C PHE A 852 -10.75 -3.51 -34.24
N LEU A 853 -10.16 -2.36 -34.52
CA LEU A 853 -8.72 -2.14 -34.62
C LEU A 853 -8.36 -0.85 -33.90
N LEU A 854 -7.44 -0.96 -32.94
CA LEU A 854 -6.79 0.13 -32.23
C LEU A 854 -5.39 0.32 -32.83
N THR A 855 -5.10 1.50 -33.35
CA THR A 855 -3.79 1.82 -33.94
C THR A 855 -3.16 2.99 -33.19
N ALA A 856 -1.95 2.78 -32.67
CA ALA A 856 -1.20 3.77 -31.92
C ALA A 856 -0.28 4.60 -32.84
N PRO A 857 0.09 5.84 -32.46
CA PRO A 857 0.97 6.69 -33.25
C PRO A 857 2.36 6.10 -33.53
N ASN A 858 2.85 5.23 -32.64
CA ASN A 858 4.15 4.57 -32.78
C ASN A 858 4.14 3.35 -33.71
N GLY A 859 3.00 3.02 -34.35
CA GLY A 859 2.85 1.89 -35.25
C GLY A 859 2.48 0.56 -34.57
N ALA A 860 2.30 0.56 -33.25
CA ALA A 860 1.70 -0.56 -32.53
C ALA A 860 0.20 -0.63 -32.84
N TRP A 861 -0.36 -1.84 -32.80
CA TRP A 861 -1.79 -2.06 -33.02
C TRP A 861 -2.33 -3.21 -32.19
N THR A 862 -3.61 -3.12 -31.84
CA THR A 862 -4.39 -4.22 -31.25
C THR A 862 -5.67 -4.42 -32.05
N LYS A 863 -5.91 -5.63 -32.54
CA LYS A 863 -7.09 -5.99 -33.34
C LYS A 863 -7.91 -7.05 -32.64
N GLY A 864 -9.22 -6.82 -32.52
CA GLY A 864 -10.15 -7.74 -31.88
C GLY A 864 -11.28 -8.18 -32.81
N TRP A 865 -11.68 -9.44 -32.73
CA TRP A 865 -12.81 -10.02 -33.46
C TRP A 865 -13.88 -10.54 -32.50
N VAL A 866 -15.15 -10.31 -32.84
CA VAL A 866 -16.31 -10.87 -32.12
C VAL A 866 -16.68 -12.21 -32.75
N LEU A 867 -16.30 -13.31 -32.08
CA LEU A 867 -16.34 -14.65 -32.66
C LEU A 867 -17.69 -15.33 -32.57
N SER A 868 -18.48 -15.07 -31.52
CA SER A 868 -19.75 -15.75 -31.28
C SER A 868 -20.95 -15.05 -31.93
N HIS A 869 -20.95 -13.71 -31.98
CA HIS A 869 -22.07 -12.89 -32.49
C HIS A 869 -21.73 -12.19 -33.81
N PRO A 870 -22.25 -12.67 -34.97
CA PRO A 870 -22.02 -12.01 -36.26
C PRO A 870 -22.83 -10.71 -36.41
N ASP A 871 -23.83 -10.54 -35.55
CA ASP A 871 -24.78 -9.44 -35.48
C ASP A 871 -24.45 -8.42 -34.37
N ALA A 872 -23.36 -8.63 -33.62
CA ALA A 872 -22.93 -7.69 -32.59
C ALA A 872 -22.64 -6.31 -33.19
N GLU A 873 -23.07 -5.27 -32.49
CA GLU A 873 -22.78 -3.89 -32.86
C GLU A 873 -21.46 -3.47 -32.23
N VAL A 874 -20.50 -3.03 -33.06
CA VAL A 874 -19.23 -2.43 -32.59
C VAL A 874 -19.36 -0.91 -32.67
N VAL A 875 -19.48 -0.27 -31.51
CA VAL A 875 -19.56 1.18 -31.38
C VAL A 875 -18.16 1.75 -31.15
N VAL A 876 -17.70 2.54 -32.10
CA VAL A 876 -16.41 3.23 -32.06
C VAL A 876 -16.59 4.60 -31.39
N PRO A 877 -15.62 5.08 -30.57
CA PRO A 877 -15.69 6.40 -29.94
C PRO A 877 -15.89 7.51 -30.98
N ALA A 878 -16.86 8.40 -30.76
CA ALA A 878 -17.13 9.53 -31.65
C ALA A 878 -16.10 10.67 -31.51
N THR A 879 -15.40 10.70 -30.37
CA THR A 879 -14.34 11.65 -29.99
C THR A 879 -13.08 10.89 -29.63
N SER A 880 -11.95 11.58 -29.48
CA SER A 880 -10.69 11.01 -28.95
C SER A 880 -10.76 10.65 -27.47
N THR A 881 -11.95 10.69 -26.87
CA THR A 881 -12.23 10.43 -25.45
C THR A 881 -13.57 9.70 -25.38
N GLY A 882 -13.56 8.40 -25.16
CA GLY A 882 -14.76 7.57 -25.10
C GLY A 882 -14.46 6.09 -25.30
N PRO A 883 -15.32 5.18 -24.79
CA PRO A 883 -15.05 3.76 -24.84
C PRO A 883 -15.34 3.15 -26.21
N LEU A 884 -14.61 2.08 -26.52
CA LEU A 884 -15.00 1.12 -27.53
C LEU A 884 -16.01 0.15 -26.91
N GLN A 885 -17.12 -0.12 -27.59
CA GLN A 885 -18.18 -0.99 -27.09
C GLN A 885 -18.55 -2.07 -28.11
N VAL A 886 -18.81 -3.27 -27.62
CA VAL A 886 -19.44 -4.36 -28.37
C VAL A 886 -20.76 -4.71 -27.69
N ASN A 887 -21.89 -4.44 -28.37
CA ASN A 887 -23.23 -4.63 -27.83
C ASN A 887 -23.87 -5.91 -28.39
N VAL A 888 -24.47 -6.69 -27.48
CA VAL A 888 -25.27 -7.88 -27.79
C VAL A 888 -26.57 -7.83 -27.00
N ILE A 889 -27.70 -8.10 -27.65
CA ILE A 889 -29.02 -8.19 -27.01
C ILE A 889 -29.40 -9.67 -26.90
N ALA A 890 -29.51 -10.19 -25.68
CA ALA A 890 -29.84 -11.60 -25.43
C ALA A 890 -30.37 -11.80 -24.01
N ASP A 891 -31.00 -12.94 -23.75
CA ASP A 891 -31.29 -13.43 -22.39
C ASP A 891 -30.09 -14.21 -21.82
N THR A 892 -29.63 -15.22 -22.54
CA THR A 892 -28.42 -15.99 -22.26
C THR A 892 -27.45 -15.85 -23.43
N THR A 893 -26.15 -15.65 -23.14
CA THR A 893 -25.15 -15.45 -24.18
C THR A 893 -23.75 -15.93 -23.82
N ASP A 894 -23.01 -16.38 -24.83
CA ASP A 894 -21.57 -16.62 -24.79
C ASP A 894 -20.91 -15.53 -25.66
N LEU A 895 -20.57 -14.37 -25.09
CA LEU A 895 -19.92 -13.27 -25.80
C LEU A 895 -18.41 -13.50 -25.85
N TRP A 896 -17.90 -13.83 -27.04
CA TRP A 896 -16.51 -14.20 -27.25
C TRP A 896 -15.76 -13.18 -28.10
N VAL A 897 -14.79 -12.51 -27.50
CA VAL A 897 -13.88 -11.57 -28.15
C VAL A 897 -12.47 -12.13 -28.11
N ALA A 898 -11.79 -12.17 -29.27
CA ALA A 898 -10.38 -12.54 -29.37
C ALA A 898 -9.59 -11.37 -29.92
N MET A 899 -8.57 -10.93 -29.19
CA MET A 899 -7.66 -9.86 -29.56
C MET A 899 -6.26 -10.38 -29.78
N ILE A 900 -5.56 -9.76 -30.72
CA ILE A 900 -4.12 -9.94 -30.91
C ILE A 900 -3.44 -8.58 -31.03
N THR A 901 -2.19 -8.49 -30.60
CA THR A 901 -1.42 -7.23 -30.59
C THR A 901 -0.08 -7.42 -31.30
N GLY A 902 0.32 -6.43 -32.09
CA GLY A 902 1.54 -6.49 -32.90
C GLY A 902 2.06 -5.12 -33.33
N MET A 903 3.10 -5.15 -34.15
CA MET A 903 3.74 -3.99 -34.78
C MET A 903 3.68 -4.13 -36.30
N GLY A 904 3.58 -3.01 -37.03
CA GLY A 904 3.63 -3.01 -38.50
C GLY A 904 2.31 -3.41 -39.15
N ASP A 905 2.36 -4.32 -40.12
CA ASP A 905 1.17 -4.70 -40.90
C ASP A 905 0.12 -5.42 -40.04
N VAL A 906 -1.12 -4.97 -40.16
CA VAL A 906 -2.26 -5.56 -39.45
C VAL A 906 -2.78 -6.77 -40.24
N PRO A 907 -2.78 -7.99 -39.65
CA PRO A 907 -3.20 -9.19 -40.35
C PRO A 907 -4.73 -9.27 -40.50
N VAL A 908 -5.17 -10.07 -41.49
CA VAL A 908 -6.57 -10.40 -41.72
C VAL A 908 -6.89 -11.73 -41.04
N GLY A 909 -7.97 -11.77 -40.25
CA GLY A 909 -8.44 -12.98 -39.60
C GLY A 909 -9.38 -13.79 -40.50
N THR A 910 -9.17 -15.11 -40.56
CA THR A 910 -10.15 -16.04 -41.15
C THR A 910 -10.94 -16.70 -40.02
N ILE A 911 -12.26 -16.56 -40.04
CA ILE A 911 -13.12 -17.10 -38.99
C ILE A 911 -14.05 -18.14 -39.59
N THR A 912 -14.11 -19.31 -38.95
CA THR A 912 -15.00 -20.41 -39.32
C THR A 912 -15.81 -20.86 -38.11
N GLY A 913 -16.90 -21.59 -38.33
CA GLY A 913 -17.79 -22.06 -37.27
C GLY A 913 -18.72 -20.97 -36.70
N SER A 914 -19.38 -21.30 -35.60
CA SER A 914 -20.34 -20.41 -34.92
C SER A 914 -20.41 -20.66 -33.41
N GLY A 915 -20.79 -19.62 -32.65
CA GLY A 915 -20.88 -19.69 -31.19
C GLY A 915 -19.55 -20.12 -30.56
N MET A 916 -19.61 -21.06 -29.62
CA MET A 916 -18.40 -21.68 -29.04
C MET A 916 -17.64 -22.58 -30.01
N GLY A 917 -18.23 -22.97 -31.14
CA GLY A 917 -17.54 -23.71 -32.21
C GLY A 917 -16.73 -22.82 -33.15
N SER A 918 -16.73 -21.50 -32.92
CA SER A 918 -15.95 -20.56 -33.72
C SER A 918 -14.45 -20.80 -33.61
N VAL A 919 -13.75 -20.62 -34.73
CA VAL A 919 -12.30 -20.77 -34.84
C VAL A 919 -11.74 -19.56 -35.60
N LEU A 920 -10.88 -18.79 -34.95
CA LEU A 920 -10.12 -17.70 -35.56
C LEU A 920 -8.75 -18.23 -35.98
N THR A 921 -8.40 -18.01 -37.25
CA THR A 921 -7.08 -18.30 -37.81
C THR A 921 -6.41 -17.02 -38.26
N VAL A 922 -5.18 -16.78 -37.79
CA VAL A 922 -4.41 -15.57 -38.11
C VAL A 922 -2.91 -15.87 -37.98
N ASN A 923 -2.10 -15.40 -38.93
CA ASN A 923 -0.63 -15.56 -38.93
C ASN A 923 -0.10 -16.97 -38.63
N GLY A 924 -0.77 -18.02 -39.12
CA GLY A 924 -0.33 -19.38 -38.85
C GLY A 924 -0.71 -19.91 -37.47
N GLY A 925 -1.49 -19.16 -36.68
CA GLY A 925 -2.06 -19.57 -35.41
C GLY A 925 -3.57 -19.75 -35.46
N ARG A 926 -4.09 -20.47 -34.47
CA ARG A 926 -5.50 -20.79 -34.29
C ARG A 926 -5.93 -20.50 -32.86
N ILE A 927 -7.03 -19.77 -32.72
CA ILE A 927 -7.72 -19.52 -31.45
C ILE A 927 -9.08 -20.24 -31.50
N SER A 928 -9.34 -21.10 -30.53
CA SER A 928 -10.56 -21.92 -30.48
C SER A 928 -10.96 -22.28 -29.04
N TYR A 929 -12.16 -22.82 -28.85
CA TYR A 929 -12.61 -23.31 -27.55
C TYR A 929 -12.46 -24.83 -27.48
N ASP A 930 -11.73 -25.31 -26.47
CA ASP A 930 -11.61 -26.72 -26.13
C ASP A 930 -12.73 -27.10 -25.15
N ALA A 931 -13.73 -27.82 -25.67
CA ALA A 931 -14.87 -28.26 -24.88
C ALA A 931 -14.50 -29.29 -23.80
N ALA A 932 -13.46 -30.12 -24.02
CA ALA A 932 -13.03 -31.11 -23.04
C ALA A 932 -12.30 -30.46 -21.87
N ALA A 933 -11.46 -29.47 -22.16
CA ALA A 933 -10.77 -28.68 -21.15
C ALA A 933 -11.59 -27.50 -20.61
N ASN A 934 -12.80 -27.26 -21.16
CA ASN A 934 -13.68 -26.12 -20.83
C ASN A 934 -12.94 -24.77 -20.86
N ARG A 935 -12.10 -24.55 -21.88
CA ARG A 935 -11.28 -23.34 -21.98
C ARG A 935 -10.99 -22.89 -23.40
N ILE A 936 -10.67 -21.61 -23.54
CA ILE A 936 -10.11 -21.05 -24.77
C ILE A 936 -8.67 -21.54 -24.88
N ILE A 937 -8.26 -21.95 -26.08
CA ILE A 937 -6.91 -22.35 -26.42
C ILE A 937 -6.40 -21.55 -27.62
N SER A 938 -5.11 -21.26 -27.59
CA SER A 938 -4.32 -20.74 -28.72
C SER A 938 -3.27 -21.78 -29.06
N ALA A 939 -3.08 -22.06 -30.34
CA ALA A 939 -2.12 -23.04 -30.82
C ALA A 939 -1.63 -22.68 -32.22
N ALA A 940 -0.47 -23.19 -32.63
CA ALA A 940 -0.07 -23.14 -34.03
C ALA A 940 -1.11 -23.86 -34.91
N LEU A 941 -1.28 -23.39 -36.14
CA LEU A 941 -2.08 -24.10 -37.13
C LEU A 941 -1.49 -25.49 -37.34
N PRO A 942 -2.34 -26.53 -37.42
CA PRO A 942 -1.88 -27.79 -37.95
C PRO A 942 -1.38 -27.57 -39.38
N PRO A 943 -0.30 -28.26 -39.82
CA PRO A 943 0.17 -28.16 -41.19
C PRO A 943 -0.98 -28.43 -42.17
N SER A 944 -1.02 -27.67 -43.28
CA SER A 944 -2.09 -27.67 -44.27
C SER A 944 -2.51 -29.09 -44.72
N PRO A 945 -3.80 -29.34 -45.02
CA PRO A 945 -4.22 -30.61 -45.58
C PRO A 945 -3.58 -30.86 -46.96
N LEU A 946 -3.05 -32.07 -47.12
CA LEU A 946 -2.42 -32.59 -48.33
C LEU A 946 -3.42 -32.67 -49.49
N ASN A 947 -3.15 -32.02 -50.63
CA ASN A 947 -3.90 -32.27 -51.86
C ASN A 947 -3.40 -33.55 -52.53
N ILE A 948 -4.17 -34.65 -52.41
CA ILE A 948 -3.92 -35.89 -53.14
C ILE A 948 -4.68 -35.83 -54.47
N SER A 949 -3.97 -35.91 -55.59
CA SER A 949 -4.59 -36.18 -56.90
C SER A 949 -3.86 -37.32 -57.59
N GLY A 950 -4.61 -38.32 -58.04
CA GLY A 950 -4.08 -39.47 -58.78
C GLY A 950 -5.17 -40.41 -59.27
N SER A 951 -5.09 -40.84 -60.53
CA SER A 951 -6.00 -41.82 -61.13
C SER A 951 -5.57 -43.25 -60.80
N VAL A 952 -6.54 -44.11 -60.48
CA VAL A 952 -6.32 -45.54 -60.21
C VAL A 952 -6.32 -46.33 -61.54
N THR A 953 -5.24 -47.08 -61.79
CA THR A 953 -5.29 -48.27 -62.66
C THR A 953 -4.81 -49.49 -61.88
N SER A 954 -5.25 -50.68 -62.31
CA SER A 954 -5.51 -51.86 -61.48
C SER A 954 -4.34 -52.41 -60.67
N ASP A 955 -3.09 -52.04 -60.91
CA ASP A 955 -1.96 -52.74 -60.27
C ASP A 955 -0.79 -51.83 -59.83
N THR A 956 -0.93 -50.51 -59.83
CA THR A 956 0.08 -49.63 -59.21
C THR A 956 -0.45 -48.23 -58.94
N VAL A 957 -0.39 -47.77 -57.68
CA VAL A 957 -0.56 -46.36 -57.33
C VAL A 957 0.82 -45.73 -57.24
N ARG A 958 1.13 -44.75 -58.10
CA ARG A 958 2.34 -43.93 -58.00
C ARG A 958 1.96 -42.62 -57.29
N LEU A 959 2.26 -42.54 -56.00
CA LEU A 959 2.19 -41.31 -55.23
C LEU A 959 3.54 -40.58 -55.40
N VAL A 960 3.52 -39.38 -55.96
CA VAL A 960 4.67 -38.46 -55.92
C VAL A 960 4.37 -37.47 -54.79
N MET A 961 5.26 -37.44 -53.79
CA MET A 961 5.11 -36.63 -52.58
C MET A 961 6.40 -35.83 -52.39
N ASP A 962 6.29 -34.51 -52.26
CA ASP A 962 7.37 -33.63 -51.81
C ASP A 962 6.92 -32.90 -50.53
N GLY A 963 7.68 -33.05 -49.44
CA GLY A 963 7.44 -32.39 -48.14
C GLY A 963 8.04 -33.16 -46.95
N PRO A 964 8.49 -32.50 -45.86
CA PRO A 964 9.39 -33.10 -44.88
C PRO A 964 8.75 -33.97 -43.80
N ASP A 965 7.41 -33.99 -43.65
CA ASP A 965 6.76 -34.80 -42.61
C ASP A 965 5.40 -35.32 -43.10
N LEU A 966 5.22 -36.65 -43.16
CA LEU A 966 3.96 -37.25 -43.61
C LEU A 966 3.55 -38.47 -42.77
N ALA A 967 2.29 -38.47 -42.32
CA ALA A 967 1.54 -39.66 -41.89
C ALA A 967 0.38 -39.91 -42.86
N VAL A 968 0.18 -41.15 -43.29
CA VAL A 968 -0.88 -41.55 -44.23
C VAL A 968 -2.06 -42.14 -43.46
N TYR A 969 -3.28 -41.67 -43.73
CA TYR A 969 -4.52 -42.27 -43.22
C TYR A 969 -5.31 -42.90 -44.38
N LEU A 970 -5.68 -44.17 -44.27
CA LEU A 970 -6.54 -44.87 -45.23
C LEU A 970 -7.84 -45.31 -44.53
N ASN A 971 -9.00 -44.89 -45.05
CA ASN A 971 -10.32 -45.23 -44.52
C ASN A 971 -11.14 -45.97 -45.59
N ASN A 972 -11.39 -47.28 -45.41
CA ASN A 972 -12.71 -47.95 -45.44
C ASN A 972 -12.52 -49.50 -45.47
N PRO A 973 -13.30 -50.31 -44.72
CA PRO A 973 -13.08 -51.73 -44.54
C PRO A 973 -14.05 -52.57 -45.39
N SER A 974 -13.51 -53.46 -46.21
CA SER A 974 -14.11 -54.77 -46.53
C SER A 974 -13.20 -55.47 -47.52
N THR A 975 -12.53 -56.52 -47.04
CA THR A 975 -11.60 -57.38 -47.80
C THR A 975 -10.31 -56.71 -48.27
N LEU A 976 -9.19 -57.00 -47.59
CA LEU A 976 -7.86 -56.65 -48.09
C LEU A 976 -7.03 -57.93 -48.26
N PRO A 977 -6.48 -58.21 -49.46
CA PRO A 977 -5.30 -59.03 -49.62
C PRO A 977 -4.04 -58.19 -49.35
N ASN A 978 -3.05 -58.83 -48.73
CA ASN A 978 -1.70 -58.39 -48.41
C ASN A 978 -1.15 -57.20 -49.23
N TYR A 979 -0.96 -56.05 -48.60
CA TYR A 979 -0.15 -54.96 -49.15
C TYR A 979 1.33 -55.16 -48.80
N LYS A 980 2.20 -54.97 -49.79
CA LYS A 980 3.65 -54.86 -49.59
C LYS A 980 4.05 -53.40 -49.71
N VAL A 981 4.56 -52.82 -48.63
CA VAL A 981 5.12 -51.47 -48.60
C VAL A 981 6.64 -51.61 -48.61
N ASN A 982 7.30 -51.06 -49.64
CA ASN A 982 8.76 -51.04 -49.70
C ASN A 982 9.25 -49.68 -49.19
N ALA A 983 9.80 -49.67 -47.97
CA ALA A 983 10.03 -48.46 -47.17
C ALA A 983 11.52 -48.12 -47.07
N ALA A 984 12.02 -47.31 -48.00
CA ALA A 984 13.31 -46.64 -47.83
C ALA A 984 13.17 -45.23 -47.23
N SER A 985 11.94 -44.74 -46.99
CA SER A 985 11.69 -43.33 -46.65
C SER A 985 10.40 -43.06 -45.85
N ILE A 986 9.91 -44.03 -45.05
CA ILE A 986 8.72 -43.84 -44.20
C ILE A 986 9.16 -43.66 -42.74
N GLY A 987 8.73 -42.56 -42.10
CA GLY A 987 9.12 -42.17 -40.73
C GLY A 987 8.27 -42.77 -39.60
N SER A 988 7.01 -43.14 -39.84
CA SER A 988 6.16 -43.86 -38.87
C SER A 988 4.90 -44.45 -39.54
N ILE A 989 4.26 -45.43 -38.89
CA ILE A 989 2.95 -45.99 -39.27
C ILE A 989 2.00 -45.83 -38.07
N LEU A 990 0.81 -45.26 -38.29
CA LEU A 990 -0.28 -45.16 -37.30
C LEU A 990 -1.43 -46.07 -37.73
N TYR A 991 -2.02 -46.82 -36.78
CA TYR A 991 -3.19 -47.68 -37.01
C TYR A 991 -4.25 -47.37 -35.95
N SER A 992 -5.52 -47.25 -36.33
CA SER A 992 -6.65 -47.19 -35.40
C SER A 992 -7.68 -48.24 -35.77
N GLY A 993 -7.69 -49.34 -35.01
CA GLY A 993 -8.60 -50.47 -35.21
C GLY A 993 -9.52 -50.66 -33.99
N ASN A 994 -10.83 -50.52 -34.19
CA ASN A 994 -11.83 -51.02 -33.25
C ASN A 994 -11.91 -52.55 -33.37
N GLY A 995 -11.17 -53.28 -32.53
CA GLY A 995 -11.56 -54.60 -32.03
C GLY A 995 -11.44 -55.83 -32.95
N GLY A 996 -10.35 -56.01 -33.68
CA GLY A 996 -9.99 -57.28 -34.35
C GLY A 996 -8.52 -57.65 -34.16
N GLU A 997 -8.17 -58.94 -34.32
CA GLU A 997 -6.77 -59.41 -34.24
C GLU A 997 -5.94 -58.81 -35.38
N ASP A 998 -5.01 -57.90 -35.05
CA ASP A 998 -4.21 -57.18 -36.03
C ASP A 998 -2.75 -57.71 -36.07
N LEU A 999 -2.27 -58.00 -37.29
CA LEU A 999 -0.88 -58.41 -37.57
C LEU A 999 -0.10 -57.25 -38.20
N VAL A 1000 0.97 -56.79 -37.52
CA VAL A 1000 1.88 -55.77 -38.05
C VAL A 1000 3.22 -56.43 -38.39
N ILE A 1001 3.65 -56.36 -39.66
CA ILE A 1001 4.97 -56.83 -40.12
C ILE A 1001 5.89 -55.62 -40.30
N VAL A 1002 7.00 -55.59 -39.56
CA VAL A 1002 8.00 -54.52 -39.61
C VAL A 1002 9.26 -55.02 -40.32
N GLU A 1003 9.61 -54.38 -41.44
CA GLU A 1003 10.89 -54.54 -42.13
C GLU A 1003 11.66 -53.20 -42.07
N GLY A 1004 12.76 -53.13 -41.31
CA GLY A 1004 13.59 -51.92 -41.13
C GLY A 1004 13.68 -51.38 -39.68
N ASN A 1005 14.33 -50.22 -39.50
CA ASN A 1005 14.44 -49.51 -38.20
C ASN A 1005 13.35 -48.43 -38.09
N LEU A 1006 12.26 -48.70 -37.36
CA LEU A 1006 11.11 -47.77 -37.25
C LEU A 1006 10.93 -47.22 -35.81
N PRO A 1007 10.72 -45.91 -35.63
CA PRO A 1007 10.12 -45.34 -34.43
C PRO A 1007 8.59 -45.32 -34.52
N VAL A 1008 7.87 -45.74 -33.47
CA VAL A 1008 6.39 -45.76 -33.43
C VAL A 1008 5.83 -44.71 -32.45
N PRO A 1009 4.79 -43.91 -32.80
CA PRO A 1009 4.18 -42.94 -31.89
C PRO A 1009 3.38 -43.56 -30.73
N ALA A 1010 3.15 -42.73 -29.70
CA ALA A 1010 2.85 -43.09 -28.31
C ALA A 1010 1.46 -43.67 -27.96
N THR A 1011 0.59 -44.06 -28.89
CA THR A 1011 -0.71 -44.67 -28.49
C THR A 1011 -1.21 -45.74 -29.45
N PHE A 1012 -1.17 -47.00 -29.00
CA PHE A 1012 -1.96 -48.10 -29.56
C PHE A 1012 -2.87 -48.65 -28.46
N THR A 1013 -4.18 -48.68 -28.69
CA THR A 1013 -5.17 -49.28 -27.78
C THR A 1013 -5.98 -50.32 -28.55
N GLY A 1014 -5.63 -51.59 -28.38
CA GLY A 1014 -6.32 -52.73 -28.98
C GLY A 1014 -5.96 -54.03 -28.25
N PRO A 1015 -6.94 -54.93 -27.99
CA PRO A 1015 -6.74 -56.08 -27.11
C PRO A 1015 -6.00 -57.27 -27.75
N SER A 1016 -5.50 -57.19 -28.99
CA SER A 1016 -4.72 -58.28 -29.64
C SER A 1016 -3.81 -57.74 -30.74
N LEU A 1017 -2.53 -57.49 -30.40
CA LEU A 1017 -1.51 -57.09 -31.38
C LEU A 1017 -0.44 -58.18 -31.49
N THR A 1018 -0.22 -58.73 -32.69
CA THR A 1018 0.97 -59.55 -32.98
C THR A 1018 1.94 -58.73 -33.82
N VAL A 1019 3.13 -58.45 -33.27
CA VAL A 1019 4.19 -57.70 -33.97
C VAL A 1019 5.25 -58.67 -34.49
N ASN A 1020 5.36 -58.83 -35.82
CA ASN A 1020 6.42 -59.63 -36.43
C ASN A 1020 7.56 -58.72 -36.91
N ILE A 1021 8.65 -58.66 -36.14
CA ILE A 1021 9.87 -57.94 -36.51
C ILE A 1021 10.70 -58.86 -37.40
N ALA A 1022 10.93 -58.51 -38.66
CA ALA A 1022 11.72 -59.33 -39.58
C ALA A 1022 13.19 -59.45 -39.14
N ALA A 1023 13.85 -60.58 -39.44
CA ALA A 1023 15.24 -60.83 -39.06
C ALA A 1023 16.17 -59.71 -39.57
N GLY A 1024 16.99 -59.14 -38.67
CA GLY A 1024 17.87 -58.00 -38.97
C GLY A 1024 17.23 -56.61 -38.84
N SER A 1025 15.97 -56.52 -38.40
CA SER A 1025 15.26 -55.26 -38.15
C SER A 1025 15.19 -54.90 -36.66
N ALA A 1026 15.00 -53.62 -36.34
CA ALA A 1026 14.80 -53.15 -34.96
C ALA A 1026 13.58 -52.23 -34.83
N LEU A 1027 12.78 -52.46 -33.79
CA LEU A 1027 11.62 -51.62 -33.45
C LEU A 1027 11.94 -50.74 -32.24
N ARG A 1028 11.75 -49.42 -32.34
CA ARG A 1028 11.91 -48.48 -31.21
C ARG A 1028 10.55 -48.09 -30.62
N LEU A 1029 10.42 -48.19 -29.30
CA LEU A 1029 9.19 -47.82 -28.60
C LEU A 1029 9.07 -46.30 -28.40
N GLY A 1030 7.83 -45.80 -28.54
CA GLY A 1030 7.40 -44.49 -28.03
C GLY A 1030 6.94 -44.57 -26.57
N ALA A 1031 6.46 -43.45 -26.01
CA ALA A 1031 6.10 -43.34 -24.59
C ALA A 1031 5.19 -44.48 -24.11
N ASP A 1032 5.53 -45.07 -22.96
CA ASP A 1032 4.80 -46.06 -22.15
C ASP A 1032 3.67 -46.85 -22.85
N GLN A 1033 3.98 -48.06 -23.33
CA GLN A 1033 3.06 -48.88 -24.12
C GLN A 1033 2.53 -50.09 -23.34
N THR A 1034 1.26 -50.49 -23.57
CA THR A 1034 0.64 -51.71 -23.00
C THR A 1034 0.15 -52.66 -24.09
N TRP A 1035 0.66 -53.90 -24.16
CA TRP A 1035 0.36 -54.89 -25.20
C TRP A 1035 -0.23 -56.17 -24.62
N SER A 1036 -1.19 -56.82 -25.30
CA SER A 1036 -1.84 -58.05 -24.82
C SER A 1036 -1.14 -59.37 -25.24
N ALA A 1037 -0.16 -59.27 -26.14
CA ALA A 1037 0.75 -60.34 -26.55
C ALA A 1037 2.01 -59.73 -27.20
N LEU A 1038 3.16 -60.40 -27.09
CA LEU A 1038 4.43 -59.99 -27.69
C LEU A 1038 5.15 -61.21 -28.28
N GLU A 1039 5.42 -61.20 -29.59
CA GLU A 1039 6.27 -62.20 -30.27
C GLU A 1039 7.48 -61.49 -30.89
N ILE A 1040 8.68 -61.99 -30.65
CA ILE A 1040 9.93 -61.45 -31.23
C ILE A 1040 10.50 -62.55 -32.12
N ALA A 1041 10.71 -62.29 -33.41
CA ALA A 1041 11.28 -63.31 -34.29
C ALA A 1041 12.79 -63.50 -34.00
N PRO A 1042 13.34 -64.71 -34.19
CA PRO A 1042 14.78 -64.95 -34.06
C PRO A 1042 15.60 -64.04 -34.98
N GLY A 1043 16.58 -63.33 -34.41
CA GLY A 1043 17.43 -62.39 -35.15
C GLY A 1043 16.93 -60.93 -35.14
N SER A 1044 15.84 -60.64 -34.44
CA SER A 1044 15.23 -59.31 -34.35
C SER A 1044 15.54 -58.60 -33.02
N ARG A 1045 15.39 -57.27 -32.97
CA ARG A 1045 15.61 -56.46 -31.76
C ARG A 1045 14.42 -55.54 -31.45
N LEU A 1046 14.06 -55.43 -30.18
CA LEU A 1046 13.14 -54.42 -29.65
C LEU A 1046 13.93 -53.43 -28.79
N ASP A 1047 13.77 -52.12 -28.98
CA ASP A 1047 14.51 -51.07 -28.28
C ASP A 1047 13.54 -50.22 -27.44
N LEU A 1048 13.64 -50.34 -26.10
CA LEU A 1048 12.80 -49.62 -25.13
C LEU A 1048 13.15 -48.12 -25.04
N SER A 1049 14.34 -47.70 -25.49
CA SER A 1049 14.88 -46.36 -25.22
C SER A 1049 14.77 -45.98 -23.72
N THR A 1050 14.22 -44.82 -23.36
CA THR A 1050 13.98 -44.38 -21.96
C THR A 1050 12.57 -44.69 -21.43
N TYR A 1051 11.73 -45.37 -22.20
CA TYR A 1051 10.31 -45.60 -21.90
C TYR A 1051 10.06 -47.00 -21.30
N GLN A 1052 8.85 -47.24 -20.78
CA GLN A 1052 8.43 -48.56 -20.27
C GLN A 1052 7.54 -49.34 -21.27
N LEU A 1053 7.59 -50.67 -21.18
CA LEU A 1053 6.70 -51.59 -21.87
C LEU A 1053 5.94 -52.45 -20.86
N ILE A 1054 4.63 -52.51 -20.99
CA ILE A 1054 3.72 -53.31 -20.18
C ILE A 1054 3.13 -54.40 -21.09
N VAL A 1055 3.20 -55.66 -20.70
CA VAL A 1055 2.64 -56.78 -21.44
C VAL A 1055 1.57 -57.46 -20.58
N ASP A 1056 0.31 -57.23 -20.90
CA ASP A 1056 -0.85 -57.93 -20.33
C ASP A 1056 -0.96 -59.29 -21.01
N TYR A 1057 -1.24 -60.36 -20.27
CA TYR A 1057 -1.34 -61.68 -20.86
C TYR A 1057 -2.29 -62.62 -20.12
N ALA A 1058 -2.87 -63.56 -20.85
CA ALA A 1058 -3.72 -64.62 -20.31
C ALA A 1058 -3.05 -65.99 -20.53
N GLY A 1059 -2.32 -66.51 -19.53
CA GLY A 1059 -1.69 -67.83 -19.57
C GLY A 1059 -0.24 -67.87 -19.04
N PRO A 1060 0.37 -69.03 -18.77
CA PRO A 1060 1.60 -69.12 -17.96
C PRO A 1060 2.92 -68.74 -18.64
N THR A 1061 2.93 -68.25 -19.88
CA THR A 1061 4.11 -68.33 -20.77
C THR A 1061 4.96 -67.07 -21.02
N PRO A 1062 4.45 -65.83 -21.03
CA PRO A 1062 5.19 -64.69 -21.60
C PRO A 1062 6.38 -64.24 -20.75
N TYR A 1063 6.31 -64.34 -19.41
CA TYR A 1063 7.45 -64.06 -18.54
C TYR A 1063 8.69 -64.89 -18.92
N SER A 1064 8.53 -66.20 -19.11
CA SER A 1064 9.64 -67.09 -19.45
C SER A 1064 10.26 -66.79 -20.82
N ALA A 1065 9.45 -66.38 -21.79
CA ALA A 1065 9.90 -65.98 -23.12
C ALA A 1065 10.61 -64.62 -23.07
N ILE A 1066 10.03 -63.61 -22.42
CA ILE A 1066 10.62 -62.28 -22.23
C ILE A 1066 11.98 -62.40 -21.52
N LYS A 1067 12.05 -63.20 -20.45
CA LYS A 1067 13.29 -63.52 -19.75
C LYS A 1067 14.33 -64.14 -20.69
N ALA A 1068 13.92 -65.10 -21.53
CA ALA A 1068 14.82 -65.71 -22.51
C ALA A 1068 15.35 -64.69 -23.53
N TRP A 1069 14.53 -63.75 -24.01
CA TRP A 1069 14.94 -62.69 -24.94
C TRP A 1069 15.89 -61.66 -24.32
N ILE A 1070 15.68 -61.30 -23.06
CA ILE A 1070 16.59 -60.43 -22.29
C ILE A 1070 17.93 -61.15 -22.10
N VAL A 1071 17.90 -62.39 -21.61
CA VAL A 1071 19.12 -63.17 -21.35
C VAL A 1071 19.88 -63.52 -22.63
N SER A 1072 19.19 -63.83 -23.74
CA SER A 1072 19.86 -64.09 -25.03
C SER A 1072 20.43 -62.83 -25.66
N GLY A 1073 19.81 -61.68 -25.39
CA GLY A 1073 20.26 -60.38 -25.86
C GLY A 1073 21.49 -59.88 -25.10
N TYR A 1074 21.56 -60.10 -23.78
CA TYR A 1074 22.62 -59.62 -22.88
C TYR A 1074 23.65 -60.70 -22.57
N ALA A 1075 24.83 -60.60 -23.18
CA ALA A 1075 25.92 -61.55 -22.97
C ALA A 1075 27.23 -60.80 -22.69
N GLY A 1076 27.92 -61.14 -21.60
CA GLY A 1076 29.23 -60.57 -21.25
C GLY A 1076 29.19 -59.08 -20.91
N GLY A 1077 28.12 -58.60 -20.26
CA GLY A 1077 27.94 -57.19 -19.90
C GLY A 1077 27.54 -56.28 -21.06
N SER A 1078 27.05 -56.83 -22.18
CA SER A 1078 26.65 -56.05 -23.37
C SER A 1078 25.55 -56.72 -24.19
N TRP A 1079 24.67 -55.89 -24.78
CA TRP A 1079 23.52 -56.31 -25.59
C TRP A 1079 23.91 -56.70 -27.03
N THR A 1080 24.43 -57.90 -27.22
CA THR A 1080 25.06 -58.34 -28.48
C THR A 1080 24.23 -59.32 -29.32
N GLY A 1081 23.11 -59.87 -28.80
CA GLY A 1081 22.24 -60.86 -29.48
C GLY A 1081 20.84 -60.38 -29.87
N PRO A 1082 19.98 -61.26 -30.43
CA PRO A 1082 18.54 -60.99 -30.59
C PRO A 1082 17.85 -60.91 -29.22
N GLY A 1083 16.99 -59.92 -29.02
CA GLY A 1083 16.40 -59.63 -27.72
C GLY A 1083 15.83 -58.23 -27.53
N ILE A 1084 15.44 -57.93 -26.30
CA ILE A 1084 14.97 -56.60 -25.87
C ILE A 1084 16.20 -55.79 -25.43
N THR A 1085 16.36 -54.58 -25.93
CA THR A 1085 17.52 -53.72 -25.74
C THR A 1085 17.07 -52.29 -25.38
N SER A 1086 18.01 -51.42 -25.01
CA SER A 1086 17.76 -49.99 -24.93
C SER A 1086 18.94 -49.23 -25.53
N SER A 1087 18.69 -48.39 -26.53
CA SER A 1087 19.71 -47.50 -27.11
C SER A 1087 20.13 -46.38 -26.17
N ALA A 1088 19.41 -46.14 -25.07
CA ALA A 1088 19.75 -45.17 -24.03
C ALA A 1088 20.67 -45.73 -22.92
N ALA A 1089 21.15 -46.98 -23.04
CA ALA A 1089 21.84 -47.71 -21.98
C ALA A 1089 23.30 -47.28 -21.67
N SER A 1090 23.79 -46.11 -22.12
CA SER A 1090 25.22 -45.75 -22.10
C SER A 1090 25.81 -45.33 -20.73
N SER A 1091 25.15 -45.58 -19.60
CA SER A 1091 25.49 -44.93 -18.32
C SER A 1091 25.28 -45.74 -17.03
N GLY A 1092 25.48 -47.07 -17.06
CA GLY A 1092 25.28 -47.90 -15.84
C GLY A 1092 23.80 -48.15 -15.52
N ARG A 1093 22.99 -48.29 -16.58
CA ARG A 1093 21.58 -48.65 -16.54
C ARG A 1093 21.37 -50.02 -17.21
N GLY A 1094 20.43 -50.79 -16.71
CA GLY A 1094 19.97 -52.06 -17.27
C GLY A 1094 18.50 -52.00 -17.67
N ILE A 1095 18.00 -53.08 -18.27
CA ILE A 1095 16.55 -53.26 -18.48
C ILE A 1095 16.10 -54.16 -17.36
N GLY A 1096 15.25 -53.67 -16.48
CA GLY A 1096 14.65 -54.48 -15.42
C GLY A 1096 13.24 -54.89 -15.77
N TYR A 1097 12.74 -55.95 -15.11
CA TYR A 1097 11.37 -56.43 -15.29
C TYR A 1097 10.70 -56.90 -14.01
N ILE A 1098 9.36 -56.83 -13.97
CA ILE A 1098 8.50 -57.38 -12.90
C ILE A 1098 7.32 -58.13 -13.52
N ASP A 1099 6.96 -59.28 -12.95
CA ASP A 1099 5.76 -60.03 -13.30
C ASP A 1099 4.81 -60.10 -12.10
N ASP A 1100 3.65 -59.44 -12.24
CA ASP A 1100 2.61 -59.38 -11.20
C ASP A 1100 1.52 -60.44 -11.40
N GLY A 1101 1.82 -61.51 -12.16
CA GLY A 1101 0.92 -62.66 -12.33
C GLY A 1101 -0.25 -62.40 -13.25
N ASN A 1102 0.02 -61.71 -14.37
CA ASN A 1102 -0.76 -61.51 -15.62
C ASN A 1102 -0.30 -60.24 -16.38
N VAL A 1103 0.63 -59.47 -15.80
CA VAL A 1103 1.20 -58.25 -16.38
C VAL A 1103 2.72 -58.28 -16.18
N VAL A 1104 3.48 -58.24 -17.27
CA VAL A 1104 4.95 -58.06 -17.22
C VAL A 1104 5.29 -56.61 -17.53
N ARG A 1105 5.97 -55.92 -16.60
CA ARG A 1105 6.51 -54.56 -16.83
C ARG A 1105 8.00 -54.63 -17.12
N LEU A 1106 8.45 -53.87 -18.11
CA LEU A 1106 9.82 -53.74 -18.57
C LEU A 1106 10.20 -52.26 -18.56
N ARG A 1107 11.32 -51.90 -17.95
CA ARG A 1107 11.74 -50.50 -17.84
C ARG A 1107 13.26 -50.37 -17.94
N LEU A 1108 13.74 -49.29 -18.58
CA LEU A 1108 15.12 -48.85 -18.42
C LEU A 1108 15.30 -48.34 -16.98
N THR A 1109 16.15 -48.99 -16.20
CA THR A 1109 16.39 -48.63 -14.80
C THR A 1109 17.90 -48.65 -14.45
N TRP A 1110 18.26 -48.11 -13.29
CA TRP A 1110 19.61 -48.20 -12.74
C TRP A 1110 19.93 -49.64 -12.30
N TYR A 1111 21.18 -50.09 -12.48
CA TYR A 1111 21.61 -51.34 -11.84
C TYR A 1111 21.48 -51.17 -10.33
N GLY A 1112 20.71 -52.04 -9.68
CA GLY A 1112 20.41 -51.91 -8.25
C GLY A 1112 18.96 -51.60 -7.90
N ASP A 1113 18.12 -51.18 -8.85
CA ASP A 1113 16.69 -50.93 -8.61
C ASP A 1113 15.91 -52.23 -8.84
N ALA A 1114 15.79 -53.05 -7.81
CA ALA A 1114 15.19 -54.38 -7.89
C ALA A 1114 13.67 -54.32 -7.96
N ASN A 1115 13.03 -53.28 -7.42
CA ASN A 1115 11.58 -53.14 -7.38
C ASN A 1115 11.00 -52.24 -8.50
N LEU A 1116 11.85 -51.70 -9.38
CA LEU A 1116 11.52 -50.81 -10.50
C LEU A 1116 10.75 -49.54 -10.11
N ASP A 1117 10.85 -49.11 -8.85
CA ASP A 1117 10.23 -47.87 -8.39
C ASP A 1117 10.93 -46.61 -8.94
N GLY A 1118 12.09 -46.80 -9.58
CA GLY A 1118 12.91 -45.76 -10.18
C GLY A 1118 13.98 -45.23 -9.24
N THR A 1119 14.06 -45.68 -7.99
CA THR A 1119 15.00 -45.21 -6.98
C THR A 1119 15.79 -46.36 -6.37
N VAL A 1120 17.10 -46.41 -6.56
CA VAL A 1120 17.95 -47.43 -5.90
C VAL A 1120 18.11 -47.09 -4.42
N ASN A 1121 17.50 -47.86 -3.53
CA ASN A 1121 17.45 -47.56 -2.10
C ASN A 1121 17.59 -48.82 -1.22
N PHE A 1122 17.30 -48.67 0.07
CA PHE A 1122 17.43 -49.76 1.04
C PHE A 1122 16.49 -50.94 0.74
N ALA A 1123 15.32 -50.71 0.15
CA ALA A 1123 14.39 -51.74 -0.24
C ALA A 1123 15.02 -52.72 -1.25
N ASP A 1124 15.80 -52.20 -2.19
CA ASP A 1124 16.50 -53.02 -3.18
C ASP A 1124 17.67 -53.80 -2.59
N LEU A 1125 18.41 -53.16 -1.67
CA LEU A 1125 19.48 -53.84 -0.94
C LEU A 1125 18.93 -55.01 -0.13
N LEU A 1126 17.75 -54.85 0.46
CA LEU A 1126 17.09 -55.91 1.20
C LEU A 1126 16.76 -57.10 0.28
N ILE A 1127 16.21 -56.84 -0.90
CA ILE A 1127 15.90 -57.87 -1.90
C ILE A 1127 17.16 -58.62 -2.35
N LEU A 1128 18.23 -57.90 -2.69
CA LEU A 1128 19.50 -58.50 -3.06
C LEU A 1128 20.09 -59.34 -1.91
N SER A 1129 20.06 -58.81 -0.68
CA SER A 1129 20.63 -59.50 0.49
C SER A 1129 19.92 -60.83 0.80
N GLN A 1130 18.61 -60.92 0.54
CA GLN A 1130 17.82 -62.14 0.75
C GLN A 1130 18.15 -63.23 -0.28
N ASN A 1131 18.69 -62.84 -1.43
CA ASN A 1131 19.00 -63.72 -2.55
C ASN A 1131 20.50 -63.85 -2.84
N TYR A 1132 21.36 -63.22 -2.03
CA TYR A 1132 22.80 -63.23 -2.21
C TYR A 1132 23.38 -64.66 -2.21
N ASN A 1133 24.24 -64.96 -3.18
CA ASN A 1133 24.79 -66.29 -3.49
C ASN A 1133 23.74 -67.36 -3.85
N ARG A 1134 22.54 -66.97 -4.27
CA ARG A 1134 21.58 -67.91 -4.88
C ARG A 1134 21.69 -67.84 -6.39
N ALA A 1135 21.67 -69.01 -7.02
CA ALA A 1135 21.50 -69.09 -8.46
C ALA A 1135 20.10 -68.59 -8.82
N SER A 1136 20.04 -67.42 -9.43
CA SER A 1136 18.82 -66.79 -9.92
C SER A 1136 19.17 -66.00 -11.17
N ARG A 1137 18.30 -66.07 -12.18
CA ARG A 1137 18.48 -65.39 -13.48
C ARG A 1137 17.51 -64.23 -13.66
N ASP A 1138 17.01 -63.67 -12.56
CA ASP A 1138 16.04 -62.58 -12.63
C ASP A 1138 16.47 -61.32 -11.88
N TRP A 1139 16.06 -60.20 -12.49
CA TRP A 1139 16.31 -58.87 -12.01
C TRP A 1139 15.72 -58.65 -10.61
N LEU A 1140 14.54 -59.22 -10.36
CA LEU A 1140 13.82 -59.16 -9.09
C LEU A 1140 14.53 -59.85 -7.93
N SER A 1141 15.45 -60.79 -8.18
CA SER A 1141 16.28 -61.36 -7.11
C SER A 1141 17.57 -60.58 -6.88
N GLY A 1142 17.84 -59.54 -7.66
CA GLY A 1142 19.09 -58.79 -7.63
C GLY A 1142 20.21 -59.43 -8.45
N ASP A 1143 19.92 -60.22 -9.49
CA ASP A 1143 20.87 -60.51 -10.57
C ASP A 1143 20.71 -59.42 -11.64
N PHE A 1144 21.43 -58.31 -11.47
CA PHE A 1144 21.31 -57.13 -12.31
C PHE A 1144 22.17 -57.22 -13.57
N ASP A 1145 23.16 -58.10 -13.63
CA ASP A 1145 23.98 -58.34 -14.83
C ASP A 1145 23.60 -59.61 -15.62
N TYR A 1146 22.53 -60.29 -15.20
CA TYR A 1146 21.97 -61.46 -15.86
C TYR A 1146 22.96 -62.63 -16.02
N ASP A 1147 23.99 -62.70 -15.18
CA ASP A 1147 24.97 -63.80 -15.20
C ASP A 1147 24.42 -65.11 -14.59
N GLY A 1148 23.27 -65.01 -13.91
CA GLY A 1148 22.55 -66.10 -13.28
C GLY A 1148 22.89 -66.34 -11.82
N ASN A 1149 23.61 -65.43 -11.16
CA ASN A 1149 23.88 -65.47 -9.73
C ASN A 1149 23.81 -64.07 -9.12
N SER A 1150 22.92 -63.86 -8.15
CA SER A 1150 22.93 -62.62 -7.36
C SER A 1150 24.14 -62.62 -6.41
N ASN A 1151 25.19 -61.88 -6.76
CA ASN A 1151 26.52 -62.01 -6.16
C ASN A 1151 27.18 -60.65 -5.84
N PHE A 1152 28.49 -60.64 -5.60
CA PHE A 1152 29.22 -59.41 -5.26
C PHE A 1152 29.18 -58.37 -6.39
N ALA A 1153 29.14 -58.79 -7.66
CA ALA A 1153 29.02 -57.88 -8.80
C ALA A 1153 27.72 -57.06 -8.72
N ASP A 1154 26.61 -57.70 -8.36
CA ASP A 1154 25.31 -57.05 -8.20
C ASP A 1154 25.27 -56.11 -7.00
N LEU A 1155 25.89 -56.52 -5.88
CA LEU A 1155 26.00 -55.67 -4.70
C LEU A 1155 26.83 -54.42 -4.99
N LEU A 1156 27.90 -54.58 -5.76
CA LEU A 1156 28.73 -53.47 -6.19
C LEU A 1156 27.92 -52.52 -7.08
N ALA A 1157 27.17 -53.05 -8.05
CA ALA A 1157 26.34 -52.25 -8.95
C ALA A 1157 25.25 -51.47 -8.20
N LEU A 1158 24.57 -52.11 -7.24
CA LEU A 1158 23.60 -51.45 -6.37
C LEU A 1158 24.25 -50.34 -5.54
N SER A 1159 25.41 -50.62 -4.92
CA SER A 1159 26.12 -49.64 -4.09
C SER A 1159 26.56 -48.40 -4.87
N GLN A 1160 26.95 -48.58 -6.14
CA GLN A 1160 27.38 -47.48 -7.02
C GLN A 1160 26.22 -46.55 -7.39
N ASN A 1161 24.99 -47.06 -7.36
CA ASN A 1161 23.79 -46.32 -7.74
C ASN A 1161 22.88 -45.95 -6.55
N TYR A 1162 23.28 -46.23 -5.30
CA TYR A 1162 22.46 -45.95 -4.13
C TYR A 1162 22.06 -44.46 -4.04
N ASN A 1163 20.76 -44.19 -3.81
CA ASN A 1163 20.07 -42.88 -3.86
C ASN A 1163 19.99 -42.22 -5.26
N ARG A 1164 20.23 -42.95 -6.35
CA ARG A 1164 19.92 -42.46 -7.72
C ARG A 1164 18.42 -42.61 -7.99
N MET A 1165 17.86 -41.61 -8.68
CA MET A 1165 16.49 -41.59 -9.23
C MET A 1165 16.51 -41.59 -10.77
#